data_AF-A0A835Y5U2-F1
#
_entry.id   AF-A0A835Y5U2-F1
#
_cell.length_a   1.000
_cell.length_b   1.000
_cell.length_c   1.000
_cell.angle_alpha   90.00
_cell.angle_beta   90.00
_cell.angle_gamma   90.00
#
_symmetry.space_group_name_H-M   'P 1'
#
loop_
_entity.id
_entity.type
_entity.pdbx_description
1 polymer ?
#
loop_
_entity_poly.entity_id
_entity_poly.type
_entity_poly.pdbx_seq_one_letter_code
_entity_poly.pdbx_strand_id
1 'polypeptide(L)'
;MGPVAALDPPPPPPPSPPRPSPLAPTAGPIILDAAGCGALVESYGIQPGVSWGTANASVQEQYTASSCNIKICVYWRSKYSVVPFVTYGSLSADLQPLWDLPRSDANNQTCNELSGLLDSSECGALVETYGIVPGSSWGSAGANVQGLYTASLCDTRVCAYWRTKYSVVPFLEWGSFPQALQNAWSFVRQPSGKTCNELSGPLDPSGCGGLVEAFNVTPGVSYGSLTPSMRLMYDSSDCDSLICQYWTSKYDVIPTFSWGSLPAAMQPAWDRVRASGRNCNAMSGPLEPAGCGVLVEAFNVTPGVSYGSLPPALQQLYESSDCDSRICEYWTSKYDVVPTVSWGSLPAAMQPSWDRVRASGRSCNAMSGPLDSAGCGELVAAYNITPGYGMGSAVPLAAQLYEDSKCLNSVCEYWRAAYGVVPFLSYGSLPTYLQPSWDYPRTAYAQNCNELSGPLGASECGALQEAFGIVPGSTWGSAPESVQRVWASSNCEEQICTYWRSKYGVVPFVTYGSLPPSLQPGWNHLRAGSNLTCNTLSGPLDAAACGAVSDLYNVFPGVSWGRLDGAEARAAWDANGCNSHLCSHWATKYEIKPWVSYGRLAAGYKFAADPTDDLRRQSWDWPRYDNGNLTCNSLAGLLDSDSCGKLTEYFGVQPGFTWGNITGEAREMYDASTCDVNVCEYWRYKYGVVPGVTWGRMPESLKPSWQLARAEADNMTCNELVSGNTALVQRFAPVLRFYGSGQGFPMTAETYYTAGCTTKDCPMGDWLNQPRDTKAHVYYAVSTCGEQVRIKFHFFYAWQAPCNPNTPLPQATHQSDWEAVTVILDRDRRRVSAVQFEQHGGWYTRLAGKGGFETSGGRPVVYVGFQAHGAYHSAQAPVTGLEEERCSYYGDWRGSSLSWNTGSTVLVDLMAPSPETWIQAIRNAPNGEILWGAGKRISFRTDQWQPKCDARACTGHGYDITALLNIGVSEAGCARSQCPMGWKDTKVLGCYRCPKGYIDCGPLMCAKGSSRWNCANPFNKRKKPSTMGYAYVLSTSDQGLLYD
;
A
#
# COMPACT_ATOMS: atom_id res chain seq x y z
N MET A 1 75.02 4.30 60.79
CA MET A 1 74.11 3.68 61.77
C MET A 1 72.68 3.78 61.22
N GLY A 2 71.98 2.65 61.18
CA GLY A 2 70.64 2.47 60.61
C GLY A 2 70.64 1.40 59.50
N PRO A 3 70.08 0.19 59.71
CA PRO A 3 70.05 -0.85 58.69
C PRO A 3 68.91 -0.57 57.69
N VAL A 4 69.24 -0.64 56.41
CA VAL A 4 68.28 -0.53 55.30
C VAL A 4 67.54 -1.86 55.17
N ALA A 5 66.22 -1.81 55.29
CA ALA A 5 65.32 -2.94 55.15
C ALA A 5 65.41 -3.54 53.73
N ALA A 6 65.54 -4.87 53.66
CA ALA A 6 65.42 -5.63 52.45
C ALA A 6 63.97 -5.58 51.95
N LEU A 7 63.78 -5.16 50.69
CA LEU A 7 62.51 -5.25 49.99
C LEU A 7 62.33 -6.68 49.48
N ASP A 8 61.19 -7.30 49.82
CA ASP A 8 60.77 -8.59 49.28
C ASP A 8 60.59 -8.52 47.75
N PRO A 9 60.91 -9.60 47.02
CA PRO A 9 60.70 -9.67 45.57
C PRO A 9 59.19 -9.69 45.24
N PRO A 10 58.78 -9.08 44.11
CA PRO A 10 57.39 -9.01 43.71
C PRO A 10 56.82 -10.41 43.39
N PRO A 11 55.52 -10.65 43.67
CA PRO A 11 54.87 -11.92 43.40
C PRO A 11 54.81 -12.22 41.89
N PRO A 12 54.86 -13.50 41.50
CA PRO A 12 54.79 -13.91 40.09
C PRO A 12 53.43 -13.57 39.48
N PRO A 13 53.38 -13.25 38.17
CA PRO A 13 52.15 -12.92 37.48
C PRO A 13 51.18 -14.12 37.44
N PRO A 14 49.87 -13.87 37.47
CA PRO A 14 48.86 -14.93 37.43
C PRO A 14 48.90 -15.69 36.09
N PRO A 15 48.56 -17.00 36.10
CA PRO A 15 48.57 -17.82 34.90
C PRO A 15 47.52 -17.36 33.88
N SER A 16 47.93 -17.32 32.62
CA SER A 16 47.07 -16.97 31.48
C SER A 16 45.86 -17.91 31.38
N PRO A 17 44.67 -17.40 31.04
CA PRO A 17 43.49 -18.24 30.86
C PRO A 17 43.65 -19.21 29.67
N PRO A 18 43.03 -20.40 29.74
CA PRO A 18 43.15 -21.42 28.71
C PRO A 18 42.55 -20.92 27.40
N ARG A 19 43.28 -21.18 26.31
CA ARG A 19 42.90 -20.85 24.93
C ARG A 19 41.62 -21.61 24.56
N PRO A 20 40.55 -20.94 24.10
CA PRO A 20 39.35 -21.64 23.64
C PRO A 20 39.67 -22.45 22.38
N SER A 21 39.17 -23.69 22.34
CA SER A 21 39.21 -24.55 21.16
C SER A 21 38.53 -23.88 19.96
N PRO A 22 39.02 -24.08 18.72
CA PRO A 22 38.41 -23.51 17.54
C PRO A 22 37.02 -24.15 17.32
N LEU A 23 35.97 -23.32 17.42
CA LEU A 23 34.63 -23.67 16.97
C LEU A 23 34.66 -23.94 15.46
N ALA A 24 34.14 -25.09 15.06
CA ALA A 24 33.87 -25.39 13.66
C ALA A 24 32.89 -24.35 13.09
N PRO A 25 33.10 -23.86 11.85
CA PRO A 25 32.21 -22.89 11.25
C PRO A 25 30.88 -23.56 10.91
N THR A 26 29.87 -23.38 11.76
CA THR A 26 28.48 -23.60 11.38
C THR A 26 28.08 -22.48 10.43
N ALA A 27 27.97 -22.81 9.14
CA ALA A 27 27.32 -21.91 8.19
C ALA A 27 25.86 -21.76 8.61
N GLY A 28 25.49 -20.55 9.07
CA GLY A 28 24.11 -20.27 9.46
C GLY A 28 23.13 -20.51 8.29
N PRO A 29 21.86 -20.82 8.58
CA PRO A 29 20.85 -21.10 7.55
C PRO A 29 20.72 -19.91 6.59
N ILE A 30 20.77 -20.18 5.28
CA ILE A 30 20.61 -19.16 4.24
C ILE A 30 19.13 -18.76 4.20
N ILE A 31 18.82 -17.50 4.56
CA ILE A 31 17.48 -16.92 4.40
C ILE A 31 17.15 -16.78 2.91
N LEU A 32 16.06 -17.44 2.49
CA LEU A 32 15.55 -17.45 1.12
C LEU A 32 14.57 -16.28 0.88
N ASP A 33 14.54 -15.76 -0.35
CA ASP A 33 13.51 -14.83 -0.84
C ASP A 33 12.32 -15.61 -1.42
N ALA A 34 11.30 -14.93 -1.97
CA ALA A 34 10.11 -15.57 -2.53
C ALA A 34 10.44 -16.57 -3.65
N ALA A 35 11.34 -16.20 -4.57
CA ALA A 35 11.79 -17.10 -5.64
C ALA A 35 12.53 -18.32 -5.09
N GLY A 36 13.40 -18.14 -4.09
CA GLY A 36 14.10 -19.24 -3.42
C GLY A 36 13.14 -20.19 -2.68
N CYS A 37 12.14 -19.66 -1.98
CA CYS A 37 11.10 -20.45 -1.34
C CYS A 37 10.23 -21.20 -2.37
N GLY A 38 9.86 -20.53 -3.48
CA GLY A 38 9.14 -21.14 -4.59
C GLY A 38 9.89 -22.29 -5.26
N ALA A 39 11.21 -22.11 -5.45
CA ALA A 39 12.06 -23.17 -5.97
C ALA A 39 12.11 -24.38 -5.03
N LEU A 40 12.10 -24.20 -3.71
CA LEU A 40 12.01 -25.31 -2.77
C LEU A 40 10.67 -26.04 -2.88
N VAL A 41 9.55 -25.29 -2.95
CA VAL A 41 8.21 -25.87 -3.11
C VAL A 41 8.13 -26.76 -4.33
N GLU A 42 8.61 -26.26 -5.47
CA GLU A 42 8.55 -27.01 -6.73
C GLU A 42 9.55 -28.17 -6.79
N SER A 43 10.77 -27.97 -6.29
CA SER A 43 11.83 -28.98 -6.40
C SER A 43 11.58 -30.18 -5.49
N TYR A 44 10.89 -29.97 -4.37
CA TYR A 44 10.66 -31.01 -3.37
C TYR A 44 9.18 -31.40 -3.24
N GLY A 45 8.27 -30.81 -4.03
CA GLY A 45 6.83 -31.04 -3.89
C GLY A 45 6.31 -30.70 -2.50
N ILE A 46 6.87 -29.66 -1.85
CA ILE A 46 6.40 -29.22 -0.52
C ILE A 46 5.01 -28.60 -0.71
N GLN A 47 4.02 -29.13 -0.01
CA GLN A 47 2.70 -28.53 0.10
C GLN A 47 2.63 -27.78 1.43
N PRO A 48 2.73 -26.44 1.45
CA PRO A 48 2.83 -25.66 2.68
C PRO A 48 1.73 -26.04 3.68
N GLY A 49 2.13 -26.44 4.88
CA GLY A 49 1.20 -26.84 5.95
C GLY A 49 0.55 -28.22 5.80
N VAL A 50 0.77 -28.94 4.69
CA VAL A 50 0.16 -30.24 4.40
C VAL A 50 1.21 -31.35 4.34
N SER A 51 2.24 -31.20 3.52
CA SER A 51 3.29 -32.20 3.37
C SER A 51 4.63 -31.57 3.00
N TRP A 52 5.72 -32.18 3.46
CA TRP A 52 7.07 -31.78 3.06
C TRP A 52 7.51 -32.38 1.70
N GLY A 53 6.62 -33.10 1.00
CA GLY A 53 6.96 -33.84 -0.20
C GLY A 53 8.21 -34.72 -0.02
N THR A 54 9.22 -34.52 -0.86
CA THR A 54 10.53 -35.19 -0.79
C THR A 54 11.61 -34.39 -0.05
N ALA A 55 11.26 -33.31 0.65
CA ALA A 55 12.21 -32.48 1.38
C ALA A 55 12.77 -33.21 2.62
N ASN A 56 14.10 -33.32 2.71
CA ASN A 56 14.77 -33.85 3.89
C ASN A 56 14.83 -32.81 5.03
N ALA A 57 15.22 -33.22 6.24
CA ALA A 57 15.23 -32.37 7.43
C ALA A 57 16.00 -31.03 7.25
N SER A 58 17.10 -31.04 6.49
CA SER A 58 17.86 -29.81 6.23
C SER A 58 17.10 -28.82 5.35
N VAL A 59 16.35 -29.29 4.36
CA VAL A 59 15.50 -28.45 3.51
C VAL A 59 14.29 -27.95 4.30
N GLN A 60 13.71 -28.78 5.18
CA GLN A 60 12.61 -28.38 6.06
C GLN A 60 13.04 -27.27 7.03
N GLU A 61 14.24 -27.41 7.62
CA GLU A 61 14.83 -26.40 8.49
C GLU A 61 15.09 -25.09 7.73
N GLN A 62 15.68 -25.16 6.52
CA GLN A 62 15.92 -23.98 5.70
C GLN A 62 14.62 -23.29 5.27
N TYR A 63 13.59 -24.05 4.90
CA TYR A 63 12.28 -23.55 4.52
C TYR A 63 11.59 -22.83 5.70
N THR A 64 11.65 -23.44 6.89
CA THR A 64 11.07 -22.89 8.13
C THR A 64 11.83 -21.65 8.59
N ALA A 65 13.16 -21.72 8.65
CA ALA A 65 14.02 -20.59 9.04
C ALA A 65 13.92 -19.40 8.07
N SER A 66 13.53 -19.65 6.81
CA SER A 66 13.31 -18.61 5.81
C SER A 66 11.89 -18.02 5.82
N SER A 67 10.99 -18.50 6.69
CA SER A 67 9.57 -18.13 6.72
C SER A 67 8.88 -18.31 5.36
N CYS A 68 9.17 -19.42 4.68
CA CYS A 68 8.74 -19.63 3.30
C CYS A 68 7.22 -19.72 3.11
N ASN A 69 6.44 -20.04 4.16
CA ASN A 69 4.97 -20.08 4.09
C ASN A 69 4.33 -18.75 3.67
N ILE A 70 4.89 -17.61 4.07
CA ILE A 70 4.38 -16.29 3.66
C ILE A 70 4.90 -15.93 2.26
N LYS A 71 6.16 -16.24 2.01
CA LYS A 71 6.86 -15.84 0.79
C LYS A 71 6.40 -16.61 -0.44
N ILE A 72 5.86 -17.83 -0.28
CA ILE A 72 5.34 -18.64 -1.38
C ILE A 72 4.15 -17.96 -2.08
N CYS A 73 3.39 -17.14 -1.35
CA CYS A 73 2.25 -16.43 -1.88
C CYS A 73 2.64 -15.32 -2.86
N VAL A 74 3.72 -14.59 -2.53
CA VAL A 74 4.33 -13.60 -3.42
C VAL A 74 4.90 -14.28 -4.66
N TYR A 75 5.53 -15.44 -4.46
CA TYR A 75 6.03 -16.26 -5.56
C TYR A 75 4.90 -16.70 -6.50
N TRP A 76 3.81 -17.25 -5.97
CA TRP A 76 2.68 -17.70 -6.76
C TRP A 76 1.98 -16.57 -7.51
N ARG A 77 1.79 -15.41 -6.88
CA ARG A 77 1.29 -14.21 -7.56
C ARG A 77 2.20 -13.79 -8.72
N SER A 78 3.51 -13.76 -8.51
CA SER A 78 4.46 -13.33 -9.56
C SER A 78 4.65 -14.34 -10.69
N LYS A 79 4.71 -15.64 -10.39
CA LYS A 79 4.99 -16.69 -11.37
C LYS A 79 3.75 -17.17 -12.08
N TYR A 80 2.66 -17.36 -11.33
CA TYR A 80 1.43 -17.95 -11.84
C TYR A 80 0.34 -16.92 -12.10
N SER A 81 0.58 -15.62 -11.86
CA SER A 81 -0.44 -14.57 -12.02
C SER A 81 -1.71 -14.82 -11.19
N VAL A 82 -1.55 -15.43 -10.01
CA VAL A 82 -2.65 -15.69 -9.09
C VAL A 82 -3.11 -14.36 -8.50
N VAL A 83 -4.40 -14.05 -8.67
CA VAL A 83 -5.07 -12.92 -8.01
C VAL A 83 -6.11 -13.51 -7.06
N PRO A 84 -6.00 -13.26 -5.74
CA PRO A 84 -6.88 -13.90 -4.76
C PRO A 84 -8.36 -13.72 -5.13
N PHE A 85 -9.09 -14.83 -5.15
CA PHE A 85 -10.53 -14.93 -5.48
C PHE A 85 -10.93 -14.52 -6.91
N VAL A 86 -10.02 -13.99 -7.74
CA VAL A 86 -10.31 -13.60 -9.13
C VAL A 86 -9.85 -14.67 -10.11
N THR A 87 -8.60 -15.10 -10.00
CA THR A 87 -8.03 -16.11 -10.90
C THR A 87 -6.85 -16.82 -10.25
N TYR A 88 -6.75 -18.13 -10.47
CA TYR A 88 -5.54 -18.89 -10.13
C TYR A 88 -4.43 -18.70 -11.17
N GLY A 89 -4.68 -17.92 -12.23
CA GLY A 89 -3.78 -17.76 -13.37
C GLY A 89 -3.33 -19.13 -13.91
N SER A 90 -2.02 -19.39 -13.95
CA SER A 90 -1.45 -20.67 -14.39
C SER A 90 -1.09 -21.63 -13.25
N LEU A 91 -1.59 -21.38 -12.03
CA LEU A 91 -1.37 -22.24 -10.87
C LEU A 91 -2.06 -23.60 -11.10
N SER A 92 -1.31 -24.69 -10.92
CA SER A 92 -1.80 -26.04 -11.18
C SER A 92 -2.90 -26.46 -10.19
N ALA A 93 -3.82 -27.32 -10.64
CA ALA A 93 -5.01 -27.71 -9.88
C ALA A 93 -4.70 -28.37 -8.52
N ASP A 94 -3.52 -28.96 -8.35
CA ASP A 94 -3.03 -29.52 -7.08
C ASP A 94 -2.55 -28.46 -6.08
N LEU A 95 -2.22 -27.25 -6.54
CA LEU A 95 -1.82 -26.11 -5.70
C LEU A 95 -2.96 -25.14 -5.42
N GLN A 96 -4.03 -25.15 -6.23
CA GLN A 96 -5.22 -24.30 -6.03
C GLN A 96 -5.86 -24.51 -4.65
N PRO A 97 -6.09 -25.74 -4.15
CA PRO A 97 -6.64 -25.94 -2.81
C PRO A 97 -5.76 -25.33 -1.71
N LEU A 98 -4.43 -25.36 -1.87
CA LEU A 98 -3.50 -24.77 -0.90
C LEU A 98 -3.58 -23.24 -0.85
N TRP A 99 -3.98 -22.62 -1.97
CA TRP A 99 -4.30 -21.20 -2.02
C TRP A 99 -5.62 -20.89 -1.29
N ASP A 100 -6.58 -21.82 -1.34
CA ASP A 100 -7.95 -21.61 -0.85
C ASP A 100 -8.23 -22.08 0.58
N LEU A 101 -7.31 -22.80 1.23
CA LEU A 101 -7.54 -23.41 2.55
C LEU A 101 -7.96 -22.38 3.63
N PRO A 102 -9.15 -22.53 4.26
CA PRO A 102 -9.55 -21.78 5.44
C PRO A 102 -8.92 -22.33 6.73
N ARG A 103 -8.63 -21.44 7.70
CA ARG A 103 -7.86 -21.72 8.94
C ARG A 103 -8.42 -22.85 9.83
N SER A 104 -7.51 -23.57 10.51
CA SER A 104 -7.77 -24.15 11.83
C SER A 104 -6.67 -23.94 12.89
N ASP A 105 -5.40 -23.64 12.54
CA ASP A 105 -4.29 -23.71 13.51
C ASP A 105 -3.32 -22.50 13.45
N ALA A 106 -2.88 -22.01 14.62
CA ALA A 106 -2.13 -20.76 14.82
C ALA A 106 -0.69 -20.69 14.26
N ASN A 107 -0.19 -21.75 13.60
CA ASN A 107 1.20 -21.83 13.10
C ASN A 107 1.34 -21.84 11.56
N ASN A 108 0.25 -21.70 10.79
CA ASN A 108 0.28 -21.64 9.32
C ASN A 108 -0.32 -20.32 8.81
N GLN A 109 0.53 -19.31 8.60
CA GLN A 109 0.13 -18.11 7.84
C GLN A 109 0.04 -18.46 6.35
N THR A 110 -1.18 -18.52 5.81
CA THR A 110 -1.44 -18.68 4.37
C THR A 110 -1.63 -17.32 3.68
N CYS A 111 -1.73 -17.34 2.34
CA CYS A 111 -1.68 -16.17 1.46
C CYS A 111 -2.74 -15.09 1.69
N ASN A 112 -3.80 -15.41 2.43
CA ASN A 112 -4.90 -14.51 2.73
C ASN A 112 -4.50 -13.36 3.68
N GLU A 113 -3.40 -13.47 4.43
CA GLU A 113 -2.89 -12.40 5.30
C GLU A 113 -2.02 -11.34 4.58
N LEU A 114 -1.76 -11.49 3.27
CA LEU A 114 -1.12 -10.45 2.44
C LEU A 114 -2.11 -9.32 2.05
N SER A 115 -3.22 -9.20 2.76
CA SER A 115 -4.37 -8.31 2.52
C SER A 115 -4.06 -6.81 2.52
N GLY A 116 -2.80 -6.37 2.65
CA GLY A 116 -2.35 -4.99 2.39
C GLY A 116 -1.91 -4.70 0.94
N LEU A 117 -1.89 -5.69 0.05
CA LEU A 117 -1.13 -5.66 -1.22
C LEU A 117 -1.95 -5.66 -2.52
N LEU A 118 -3.29 -5.51 -2.51
CA LEU A 118 -3.98 -5.30 -3.80
C LEU A 118 -3.65 -3.92 -4.36
N ASP A 119 -2.95 -3.86 -5.48
CA ASP A 119 -2.66 -2.58 -6.13
C ASP A 119 -3.94 -1.98 -6.76
N SER A 120 -3.83 -0.77 -7.33
CA SER A 120 -5.00 -0.11 -7.94
C SER A 120 -5.62 -0.96 -9.05
N SER A 121 -4.83 -1.68 -9.84
CA SER A 121 -5.34 -2.51 -10.93
C SER A 121 -6.14 -3.70 -10.43
N GLU A 122 -5.69 -4.34 -9.35
CA GLU A 122 -6.35 -5.49 -8.74
C GLU A 122 -7.62 -5.08 -7.99
N CYS A 123 -7.59 -3.95 -7.27
CA CYS A 123 -8.78 -3.36 -6.68
C CYS A 123 -9.81 -2.97 -7.76
N GLY A 124 -9.35 -2.47 -8.90
CA GLY A 124 -10.19 -2.20 -10.07
C GLY A 124 -10.80 -3.46 -10.67
N ALA A 125 -10.02 -4.53 -10.79
CA ALA A 125 -10.49 -5.82 -11.27
C ALA A 125 -11.58 -6.39 -10.34
N LEU A 126 -11.43 -6.25 -9.02
CA LEU A 126 -12.49 -6.63 -8.07
C LEU A 126 -13.78 -5.84 -8.28
N VAL A 127 -13.65 -4.51 -8.46
CA VAL A 127 -14.80 -3.64 -8.74
C VAL A 127 -15.57 -4.10 -9.97
N GLU A 128 -14.88 -4.45 -11.04
CA GLU A 128 -15.54 -4.83 -12.28
C GLU A 128 -16.05 -6.26 -12.27
N THR A 129 -15.25 -7.20 -11.78
CA THR A 129 -15.60 -8.62 -11.73
C THR A 129 -16.85 -8.84 -10.89
N TYR A 130 -16.96 -8.13 -9.77
CA TYR A 130 -18.05 -8.31 -8.84
C TYR A 130 -19.09 -7.19 -8.90
N GLY A 131 -18.94 -6.20 -9.79
CA GLY A 131 -19.85 -5.05 -9.84
C GLY A 131 -19.92 -4.28 -8.51
N ILE A 132 -18.82 -4.20 -7.77
CA ILE A 132 -18.75 -3.43 -6.52
C ILE A 132 -18.91 -1.95 -6.88
N VAL A 133 -19.81 -1.26 -6.21
CA VAL A 133 -19.97 0.18 -6.27
C VAL A 133 -19.45 0.75 -4.95
N PRO A 134 -18.20 1.25 -4.91
CA PRO A 134 -17.56 1.72 -3.68
C PRO A 134 -18.46 2.64 -2.85
N GLY A 135 -18.64 2.32 -1.56
CA GLY A 135 -19.50 3.06 -0.63
C GLY A 135 -21.02 2.90 -0.85
N SER A 136 -21.47 2.10 -1.82
CA SER A 136 -22.90 1.93 -2.14
C SER A 136 -23.37 0.48 -2.23
N SER A 137 -22.61 -0.42 -2.86
CA SER A 137 -23.04 -1.79 -3.14
C SER A 137 -21.82 -2.69 -3.27
N TRP A 138 -21.92 -3.93 -2.80
CA TRP A 138 -20.90 -4.95 -3.02
C TRP A 138 -21.11 -5.75 -4.32
N GLY A 139 -22.16 -5.44 -5.09
CA GLY A 139 -22.52 -6.19 -6.28
C GLY A 139 -22.69 -7.69 -5.99
N SER A 140 -22.00 -8.54 -6.75
CA SER A 140 -21.95 -10.00 -6.55
C SER A 140 -20.79 -10.46 -5.65
N ALA A 141 -20.04 -9.54 -5.02
CA ALA A 141 -18.91 -9.90 -4.15
C ALA A 141 -19.41 -10.63 -2.88
N GLY A 142 -18.96 -11.87 -2.67
CA GLY A 142 -19.17 -12.59 -1.41
C GLY A 142 -18.30 -12.05 -0.27
N ALA A 143 -18.60 -12.43 0.97
CA ALA A 143 -17.97 -11.88 2.20
C ALA A 143 -16.42 -11.90 2.17
N ASN A 144 -15.81 -12.95 1.59
CA ASN A 144 -14.35 -13.05 1.48
C ASN A 144 -13.76 -11.95 0.57
N VAL A 145 -14.42 -11.66 -0.55
CA VAL A 145 -14.03 -10.61 -1.49
C VAL A 145 -14.25 -9.23 -0.87
N GLN A 146 -15.36 -9.04 -0.14
CA GLN A 146 -15.63 -7.79 0.58
C GLN A 146 -14.57 -7.53 1.66
N GLY A 147 -14.20 -8.56 2.43
CA GLY A 147 -13.14 -8.51 3.43
C GLY A 147 -11.79 -8.19 2.82
N LEU A 148 -11.42 -8.84 1.71
CA LEU A 148 -10.19 -8.55 0.99
C LEU A 148 -10.17 -7.12 0.43
N TYR A 149 -11.24 -6.70 -0.23
CA TYR A 149 -11.39 -5.36 -0.80
C TYR A 149 -11.26 -4.28 0.29
N THR A 150 -11.91 -4.48 1.44
CA THR A 150 -11.85 -3.56 2.59
C THR A 150 -10.45 -3.54 3.23
N ALA A 151 -9.87 -4.71 3.51
CA ALA A 151 -8.56 -4.83 4.13
C ALA A 151 -7.43 -4.24 3.25
N SER A 152 -7.57 -4.34 1.93
CA SER A 152 -6.63 -3.73 0.97
C SER A 152 -6.84 -2.24 0.74
N LEU A 153 -7.79 -1.62 1.46
CA LEU A 153 -8.18 -0.22 1.29
C LEU A 153 -8.53 0.10 -0.16
N CYS A 154 -9.20 -0.83 -0.86
CA CYS A 154 -9.46 -0.70 -2.29
C CYS A 154 -10.31 0.51 -2.65
N ASP A 155 -11.15 1.01 -1.73
CA ASP A 155 -11.85 2.29 -1.90
C ASP A 155 -10.88 3.45 -2.18
N THR A 156 -9.68 3.42 -1.62
CA THR A 156 -8.66 4.46 -1.86
C THR A 156 -7.90 4.27 -3.17
N ARG A 157 -7.76 3.03 -3.63
CA ARG A 157 -6.92 2.64 -4.78
C ARG A 157 -7.72 2.60 -6.08
N VAL A 158 -9.04 2.41 -6.01
CA VAL A 158 -9.92 2.33 -7.20
C VAL A 158 -10.02 3.66 -7.95
N CYS A 159 -9.88 4.81 -7.27
CA CYS A 159 -9.88 6.11 -7.95
C CYS A 159 -8.73 6.21 -8.97
N ALA A 160 -7.55 5.67 -8.66
CA ALA A 160 -6.40 5.66 -9.58
C ALA A 160 -6.66 4.74 -10.79
N TYR A 161 -7.24 3.57 -10.55
CA TYR A 161 -7.64 2.65 -11.61
C TYR A 161 -8.64 3.27 -12.58
N TRP A 162 -9.68 3.93 -12.05
CA TRP A 162 -10.71 4.55 -12.89
C TRP A 162 -10.16 5.66 -13.76
N ARG A 163 -9.18 6.45 -13.28
CA ARG A 163 -8.51 7.45 -14.11
C ARG A 163 -7.77 6.82 -15.28
N THR A 164 -6.94 5.81 -15.00
CA THR A 164 -6.13 5.16 -16.03
C THR A 164 -7.00 4.42 -17.04
N LYS A 165 -8.03 3.71 -16.59
CA LYS A 165 -8.86 2.88 -17.47
C LYS A 165 -9.89 3.67 -18.28
N TYR A 166 -10.58 4.62 -17.63
CA TYR A 166 -11.71 5.33 -18.23
C TYR A 166 -11.37 6.75 -18.69
N SER A 167 -10.12 7.17 -18.51
CA SER A 167 -9.66 8.53 -18.84
C SER A 167 -10.45 9.62 -18.10
N VAL A 168 -10.85 9.37 -16.84
CA VAL A 168 -11.58 10.35 -16.02
C VAL A 168 -10.66 11.51 -15.65
N VAL A 169 -11.03 12.72 -16.09
CA VAL A 169 -10.40 13.97 -15.67
C VAL A 169 -11.31 14.63 -14.63
N PRO A 170 -10.89 14.72 -13.35
CA PRO A 170 -11.71 15.30 -12.30
C PRO A 170 -12.27 16.67 -12.71
N PHE A 171 -13.58 16.85 -12.56
CA PHE A 171 -14.32 18.10 -12.86
C PHE A 171 -14.38 18.55 -14.32
N LEU A 172 -13.75 17.84 -15.27
CA LEU A 172 -13.74 18.21 -16.68
C LEU A 172 -14.56 17.22 -17.50
N GLU A 173 -14.17 15.95 -17.53
CA GLU A 173 -14.77 14.95 -18.40
C GLU A 173 -14.74 13.56 -17.77
N TRP A 174 -15.83 12.82 -17.94
CA TRP A 174 -15.96 11.45 -17.46
C TRP A 174 -15.32 10.42 -18.41
N GLY A 175 -14.82 10.81 -19.58
CA GLY A 175 -14.28 9.88 -20.56
C GLY A 175 -15.27 8.75 -20.89
N SER A 176 -14.80 7.49 -20.88
CA SER A 176 -15.65 6.29 -21.07
C SER A 176 -16.25 5.76 -19.76
N PHE A 177 -16.23 6.54 -18.68
CA PHE A 177 -16.60 6.09 -17.34
C PHE A 177 -18.10 5.78 -17.23
N PRO A 178 -18.48 4.54 -16.89
CA PRO A 178 -19.87 4.12 -16.85
C PRO A 178 -20.72 5.01 -15.93
N GLN A 179 -21.92 5.36 -16.39
CA GLN A 179 -22.85 6.23 -15.66
C GLN A 179 -23.15 5.71 -14.23
N ALA A 180 -23.19 4.39 -14.05
CA ALA A 180 -23.39 3.75 -12.74
C ALA A 180 -22.25 4.04 -11.74
N LEU A 181 -21.03 4.25 -12.24
CA LEU A 181 -19.84 4.53 -11.41
C LEU A 181 -19.59 6.03 -11.21
N GLN A 182 -20.15 6.89 -12.07
CA GLN A 182 -20.07 8.36 -11.91
C GLN A 182 -20.64 8.82 -10.57
N ASN A 183 -21.72 8.20 -10.09
CA ASN A 183 -22.27 8.50 -8.76
C ASN A 183 -21.33 8.06 -7.64
N ALA A 184 -20.69 6.89 -7.79
CA ALA A 184 -19.75 6.35 -6.80
C ALA A 184 -18.51 7.24 -6.63
N TRP A 185 -18.05 7.90 -7.70
CA TRP A 185 -16.92 8.82 -7.69
C TRP A 185 -17.02 9.90 -6.59
N SER A 186 -18.22 10.42 -6.36
CA SER A 186 -18.52 11.40 -5.30
C SER A 186 -18.80 10.78 -3.93
N PHE A 187 -19.07 9.47 -3.85
CA PHE A 187 -19.42 8.77 -2.61
C PHE A 187 -18.27 8.01 -1.96
N VAL A 188 -17.18 7.74 -2.68
CA VAL A 188 -15.94 7.18 -2.11
C VAL A 188 -15.43 8.15 -1.03
N ARG A 189 -15.81 7.92 0.23
CA ARG A 189 -15.33 8.65 1.40
C ARG A 189 -14.33 7.78 2.13
N GLN A 190 -13.09 8.23 2.14
CA GLN A 190 -12.02 7.58 2.90
C GLN A 190 -12.22 7.71 4.43
N PRO A 191 -11.38 7.03 5.23
CA PRO A 191 -11.11 7.44 6.61
C PRO A 191 -10.67 8.92 6.74
N SER A 192 -10.18 9.54 5.66
CA SER A 192 -9.79 10.96 5.60
C SER A 192 -10.95 11.93 5.31
N GLY A 193 -12.16 11.45 5.03
CA GLY A 193 -13.34 12.28 4.72
C GLY A 193 -13.36 12.88 3.30
N LYS A 194 -12.40 12.54 2.44
CA LYS A 194 -12.24 13.07 1.08
C LYS A 194 -12.86 12.18 0.00
N THR A 195 -13.34 12.82 -1.09
CA THR A 195 -13.89 12.21 -2.32
C THR A 195 -12.80 11.88 -3.36
N CYS A 196 -13.06 11.05 -4.40
CA CYS A 196 -12.06 10.79 -5.48
C CYS A 196 -11.56 12.09 -6.15
N ASN A 197 -12.40 13.13 -6.15
CA ASN A 197 -12.08 14.48 -6.60
C ASN A 197 -11.04 15.21 -5.72
N GLU A 198 -10.96 14.90 -4.44
CA GLU A 198 -10.04 15.54 -3.47
C GLU A 198 -8.76 14.70 -3.26
N LEU A 199 -8.72 13.51 -3.84
CA LEU A 199 -7.66 12.50 -3.69
C LEU A 199 -6.79 12.34 -4.92
N SER A 200 -7.06 13.08 -5.99
CA SER A 200 -6.52 12.83 -7.32
C SER A 200 -5.03 13.17 -7.47
N GLY A 201 -4.27 13.40 -6.40
CA GLY A 201 -2.88 13.84 -6.48
C GLY A 201 -2.71 15.16 -7.28
N PRO A 202 -1.47 15.60 -7.51
CA PRO A 202 -1.24 16.73 -8.41
C PRO A 202 -1.73 16.40 -9.83
N LEU A 203 -2.34 17.38 -10.49
CA LEU A 203 -2.73 17.34 -11.90
C LEU A 203 -1.48 17.14 -12.77
N ASP A 204 -1.61 16.33 -13.81
CA ASP A 204 -0.62 16.21 -14.87
C ASP A 204 -0.74 17.39 -15.87
N PRO A 205 0.16 17.52 -16.87
CA PRO A 205 0.07 18.60 -17.85
C PRO A 205 -1.29 18.71 -18.54
N SER A 206 -1.92 17.57 -18.83
CA SER A 206 -3.25 17.52 -19.47
C SER A 206 -4.35 18.08 -18.57
N GLY A 207 -4.35 17.73 -17.28
CA GLY A 207 -5.30 18.23 -16.29
C GLY A 207 -5.13 19.73 -16.02
N CYS A 208 -3.89 20.20 -15.92
CA CYS A 208 -3.59 21.64 -15.78
C CYS A 208 -4.00 22.42 -17.04
N GLY A 209 -3.70 21.88 -18.23
CA GLY A 209 -4.11 22.44 -19.51
C GLY A 209 -5.62 22.54 -19.66
N GLY A 210 -6.36 21.49 -19.30
CA GLY A 210 -7.82 21.48 -19.32
C GLY A 210 -8.44 22.55 -18.43
N LEU A 211 -7.89 22.81 -17.24
CA LEU A 211 -8.36 23.90 -16.37
C LEU A 211 -8.16 25.28 -16.99
N VAL A 212 -7.01 25.51 -17.64
CA VAL A 212 -6.72 26.77 -18.34
C VAL A 212 -7.72 27.01 -19.46
N GLU A 213 -8.00 25.99 -20.26
CA GLU A 213 -8.92 26.10 -21.40
C GLU A 213 -10.38 26.26 -20.97
N ALA A 214 -10.83 25.48 -20.00
CA ALA A 214 -12.23 25.47 -19.57
C ALA A 214 -12.63 26.71 -18.75
N PHE A 215 -11.71 27.25 -17.94
CA PHE A 215 -12.01 28.33 -16.99
C PHE A 215 -11.25 29.63 -17.25
N ASN A 216 -10.57 29.72 -18.40
CA ASN A 216 -9.81 30.89 -18.83
C ASN A 216 -8.78 31.35 -17.76
N VAL A 217 -8.13 30.38 -17.12
CA VAL A 217 -7.18 30.61 -16.03
C VAL A 217 -5.91 31.25 -16.61
N THR A 218 -5.43 32.32 -15.99
CA THR A 218 -4.21 33.01 -16.41
C THR A 218 -3.09 32.72 -15.41
N PRO A 219 -2.05 31.95 -15.80
CA PRO A 219 -0.92 31.61 -14.92
C PRO A 219 -0.33 32.84 -14.22
N GLY A 220 -0.15 32.75 -12.90
CA GLY A 220 0.44 33.81 -12.08
C GLY A 220 -0.32 35.15 -11.98
N VAL A 221 -1.55 35.27 -12.50
CA VAL A 221 -2.29 36.55 -12.56
C VAL A 221 -3.73 36.46 -12.05
N SER A 222 -4.52 35.49 -12.54
CA SER A 222 -5.93 35.37 -12.17
C SER A 222 -6.41 33.92 -12.30
N TYR A 223 -7.12 33.45 -11.27
CA TYR A 223 -7.69 32.12 -11.21
C TYR A 223 -9.00 31.97 -12.00
N GLY A 224 -9.38 32.96 -12.82
CA GLY A 224 -10.63 32.92 -13.58
C GLY A 224 -11.84 32.62 -12.69
N SER A 225 -12.74 31.77 -13.18
CA SER A 225 -13.94 31.29 -12.47
C SER A 225 -13.71 30.00 -11.65
N LEU A 226 -12.47 29.64 -11.33
CA LEU A 226 -12.18 28.45 -10.54
C LEU A 226 -12.82 28.53 -9.16
N THR A 227 -13.43 27.42 -8.72
CA THR A 227 -13.88 27.26 -7.34
C THR A 227 -12.69 27.17 -6.37
N PRO A 228 -12.87 27.43 -5.06
CA PRO A 228 -11.79 27.33 -4.08
C PRO A 228 -11.05 25.97 -4.10
N SER A 229 -11.76 24.86 -4.33
CA SER A 229 -11.18 23.53 -4.41
C SER A 229 -10.35 23.32 -5.69
N MET A 230 -10.82 23.83 -6.83
CA MET A 230 -10.07 23.79 -8.09
C MET A 230 -8.81 24.66 -8.02
N ARG A 231 -8.88 25.79 -7.32
CA ARG A 231 -7.74 26.68 -7.08
C ARG A 231 -6.67 26.00 -6.22
N LEU A 232 -7.07 25.35 -5.12
CA LEU A 232 -6.15 24.62 -4.26
C LEU A 232 -5.42 23.51 -5.05
N MET A 233 -6.15 22.82 -5.94
CA MET A 233 -5.60 21.78 -6.80
C MET A 233 -4.65 22.34 -7.87
N TYR A 234 -5.02 23.46 -8.52
CA TYR A 234 -4.18 24.16 -9.49
C TYR A 234 -2.84 24.58 -8.86
N ASP A 235 -2.90 25.17 -7.66
CA ASP A 235 -1.72 25.63 -6.91
C ASP A 235 -0.86 24.44 -6.40
N SER A 236 -1.50 23.39 -5.87
CA SER A 236 -0.77 22.23 -5.34
C SER A 236 -0.09 21.37 -6.42
N SER A 237 -0.53 21.51 -7.67
CA SER A 237 -0.01 20.74 -8.81
C SER A 237 1.09 21.47 -9.58
N ASP A 238 1.46 22.68 -9.15
CA ASP A 238 2.38 23.56 -9.87
C ASP A 238 1.95 23.74 -11.33
N CYS A 239 0.65 23.95 -11.58
CA CYS A 239 0.12 23.99 -12.94
C CYS A 239 0.79 25.04 -13.82
N ASP A 240 1.28 26.14 -13.23
CA ASP A 240 2.04 27.18 -13.95
C ASP A 240 3.28 26.61 -14.68
N SER A 241 3.95 25.57 -14.15
CA SER A 241 5.11 24.93 -14.81
C SER A 241 4.70 23.83 -15.81
N LEU A 242 3.61 23.12 -15.54
CA LEU A 242 3.10 22.03 -16.38
C LEU A 242 2.37 22.52 -17.63
N ILE A 243 1.83 23.74 -17.61
CA ILE A 243 1.16 24.36 -18.77
C ILE A 243 2.12 24.54 -19.96
N CYS A 244 3.42 24.79 -19.73
CA CYS A 244 4.39 24.84 -20.83
C CYS A 244 4.45 23.49 -21.58
N GLN A 245 4.42 22.37 -20.86
CA GLN A 245 4.46 21.03 -21.46
C GLN A 245 3.18 20.73 -22.24
N TYR A 246 2.02 21.11 -21.69
CA TYR A 246 0.72 20.96 -22.34
C TYR A 246 0.60 21.76 -23.64
N TRP A 247 1.00 23.03 -23.63
CA TRP A 247 0.95 23.84 -24.85
C TRP A 247 1.96 23.39 -25.91
N THR A 248 3.11 22.86 -25.49
CA THR A 248 4.07 22.25 -26.41
C THR A 248 3.49 21.00 -27.06
N SER A 249 2.82 20.13 -26.29
CA SER A 249 2.29 18.87 -26.82
C SER A 249 1.00 19.04 -27.63
N LYS A 250 0.12 19.98 -27.27
CA LYS A 250 -1.20 20.15 -27.91
C LYS A 250 -1.18 21.13 -29.09
N TYR A 251 -0.40 22.20 -28.99
CA TYR A 251 -0.43 23.30 -29.95
C TYR A 251 0.89 23.48 -30.71
N ASP A 252 1.86 22.56 -30.55
CA ASP A 252 3.20 22.64 -31.17
C ASP A 252 3.95 23.94 -30.85
N VAL A 253 3.74 24.49 -29.64
CA VAL A 253 4.36 25.76 -29.22
C VAL A 253 5.72 25.48 -28.60
N ILE A 254 6.80 25.94 -29.24
CA ILE A 254 8.15 25.85 -28.68
C ILE A 254 8.44 27.12 -27.86
N PRO A 255 8.79 27.02 -26.57
CA PRO A 255 9.08 28.18 -25.73
C PRO A 255 10.36 28.91 -26.17
N THR A 256 10.24 29.77 -27.19
CA THR A 256 11.09 30.92 -27.57
C THR A 256 10.93 31.32 -29.04
N PHE A 257 10.39 30.47 -29.93
CA PHE A 257 10.54 30.70 -31.39
C PHE A 257 9.34 30.39 -32.30
N SER A 258 8.29 29.66 -31.88
CA SER A 258 7.10 29.42 -32.74
C SER A 258 5.78 29.64 -32.01
N TRP A 259 4.74 30.02 -32.77
CA TRP A 259 3.36 30.17 -32.29
C TRP A 259 2.54 28.88 -32.44
N GLY A 260 3.10 27.85 -33.09
CA GLY A 260 2.39 26.62 -33.42
C GLY A 260 1.00 26.89 -34.00
N SER A 261 0.02 26.07 -33.59
CA SER A 261 -1.41 26.24 -33.90
C SER A 261 -2.19 26.92 -32.76
N LEU A 262 -1.50 27.67 -31.89
CA LEU A 262 -2.11 28.27 -30.69
C LEU A 262 -3.27 29.23 -31.08
N PRO A 263 -4.50 29.04 -30.58
CA PRO A 263 -5.62 29.91 -30.89
C PRO A 263 -5.34 31.38 -30.51
N ALA A 264 -5.79 32.32 -31.35
CA ALA A 264 -5.55 33.76 -31.15
C ALA A 264 -6.01 34.28 -29.76
N ALA A 265 -7.02 33.65 -29.16
CA ALA A 265 -7.50 33.98 -27.82
C ALA A 265 -6.48 33.66 -26.70
N MET A 266 -5.55 32.73 -26.92
CA MET A 266 -4.56 32.28 -25.93
C MET A 266 -3.21 33.00 -26.07
N GLN A 267 -3.00 33.72 -27.18
CA GLN A 267 -1.77 34.46 -27.49
C GLN A 267 -1.36 35.46 -26.39
N PRO A 268 -2.29 36.23 -25.78
CA PRO A 268 -1.95 37.16 -24.70
C PRO A 268 -1.49 36.45 -23.40
N ALA A 269 -1.96 35.24 -23.13
CA ALA A 269 -1.53 34.47 -21.96
C ALA A 269 -0.10 33.98 -22.14
N TRP A 270 0.23 33.48 -23.34
CA TRP A 270 1.56 33.05 -23.72
C TRP A 270 2.60 34.19 -23.67
N ASP A 271 2.29 35.36 -24.24
CA ASP A 271 3.20 36.51 -24.23
C ASP A 271 3.53 37.01 -22.82
N ARG A 272 2.61 36.82 -21.87
CA ARG A 272 2.84 37.17 -20.45
C ARG A 272 3.66 36.12 -19.70
N VAL A 273 3.46 34.82 -19.96
CA VAL A 273 4.35 33.76 -19.45
C VAL A 273 5.78 34.03 -19.90
N ARG A 274 5.97 34.36 -21.19
CA ARG A 274 7.25 34.78 -21.77
C ARG A 274 7.82 36.03 -21.10
N ALA A 275 7.00 37.06 -20.84
CA ALA A 275 7.44 38.31 -20.22
C ALA A 275 7.77 38.20 -18.73
N SER A 276 7.22 37.20 -18.01
CA SER A 276 7.39 37.04 -16.57
C SER A 276 8.80 36.62 -16.13
N GLY A 277 9.69 36.28 -17.07
CA GLY A 277 11.05 35.80 -16.77
C GLY A 277 11.10 34.44 -16.06
N ARG A 278 9.95 33.82 -15.78
CA ARG A 278 9.86 32.41 -15.38
C ARG A 278 10.02 31.56 -16.63
N ASN A 279 11.27 31.38 -17.03
CA ASN A 279 11.60 30.73 -18.28
C ASN A 279 11.09 29.28 -18.30
N CYS A 280 10.33 28.86 -19.33
CA CYS A 280 10.19 27.44 -19.69
C CYS A 280 11.56 26.81 -20.13
N ASN A 281 12.69 27.48 -19.90
CA ASN A 281 14.06 27.03 -20.21
C ASN A 281 14.57 25.94 -19.26
N ALA A 282 13.80 25.53 -18.25
CA ALA A 282 14.17 24.47 -17.30
C ALA A 282 13.88 23.05 -17.83
N MET A 283 13.54 22.88 -19.10
CA MET A 283 13.51 21.54 -19.74
C MET A 283 14.95 21.08 -20.04
N SER A 284 15.64 20.56 -19.04
CA SER A 284 16.96 19.90 -19.17
C SER A 284 16.87 18.38 -19.41
N GLY A 285 15.69 17.87 -19.76
CA GLY A 285 15.48 16.47 -20.12
C GLY A 285 15.71 16.20 -21.61
N PRO A 286 16.05 14.95 -22.00
CA PRO A 286 16.13 14.54 -23.41
C PRO A 286 14.76 14.71 -24.09
N LEU A 287 14.76 15.14 -25.35
CA LEU A 287 13.55 15.28 -26.16
C LEU A 287 12.85 13.92 -26.36
N GLU A 288 11.54 13.89 -26.13
CA GLU A 288 10.67 12.77 -26.54
C GLU A 288 10.58 12.68 -28.08
N PRO A 289 10.16 11.53 -28.66
CA PRO A 289 10.07 11.33 -30.11
C PRO A 289 9.39 12.47 -30.87
N ALA A 290 8.30 13.03 -30.33
CA ALA A 290 7.60 14.18 -30.92
C ALA A 290 8.48 15.44 -30.99
N GLY A 291 9.23 15.74 -29.93
CA GLY A 291 10.15 16.90 -29.90
C GLY A 291 11.28 16.76 -30.91
N CYS A 292 11.83 15.56 -31.05
CA CYS A 292 12.81 15.26 -32.10
C CYS A 292 12.21 15.39 -33.51
N GLY A 293 10.97 14.92 -33.71
CA GLY A 293 10.23 15.05 -34.96
C GLY A 293 10.02 16.49 -35.40
N VAL A 294 9.68 17.38 -34.47
CA VAL A 294 9.53 18.81 -34.76
C VAL A 294 10.84 19.46 -35.22
N LEU A 295 11.99 19.08 -34.64
CA LEU A 295 13.29 19.58 -35.09
C LEU A 295 13.61 19.14 -36.52
N VAL A 296 13.26 17.90 -36.88
CA VAL A 296 13.43 17.37 -38.24
C VAL A 296 12.61 18.16 -39.25
N GLU A 297 11.34 18.37 -38.95
CA GLU A 297 10.42 19.04 -39.87
C GLU A 297 10.69 20.54 -39.99
N ALA A 298 10.97 21.21 -38.88
CA ALA A 298 11.16 22.66 -38.86
C ALA A 298 12.51 23.12 -39.45
N PHE A 299 13.56 22.30 -39.34
CA PHE A 299 14.92 22.68 -39.73
C PHE A 299 15.51 21.83 -40.86
N ASN A 300 14.70 20.97 -41.49
CA ASN A 300 15.14 20.03 -42.52
C ASN A 300 16.34 19.18 -42.06
N VAL A 301 16.35 18.76 -40.78
CA VAL A 301 17.40 17.87 -40.27
C VAL A 301 17.28 16.52 -40.99
N THR A 302 18.40 16.03 -41.49
CA THR A 302 18.49 14.68 -42.05
C THR A 302 19.24 13.81 -41.05
N PRO A 303 18.55 12.89 -40.33
CA PRO A 303 19.15 12.07 -39.28
C PRO A 303 20.45 11.40 -39.73
N GLY A 304 21.52 11.54 -38.94
CA GLY A 304 22.85 11.02 -39.25
C GLY A 304 23.55 11.58 -40.51
N VAL A 305 23.03 12.62 -41.16
CA VAL A 305 23.60 13.17 -42.42
C VAL A 305 23.87 14.67 -42.35
N SER A 306 22.88 15.48 -41.96
CA SER A 306 23.06 16.92 -41.84
C SER A 306 22.09 17.51 -40.85
N TYR A 307 22.53 18.53 -40.12
CA TYR A 307 21.66 19.34 -39.27
C TYR A 307 20.76 20.31 -40.03
N GLY A 308 20.76 20.31 -41.37
CA GLY A 308 19.96 21.25 -42.16
C GLY A 308 20.26 22.70 -41.76
N SER A 309 19.22 23.47 -41.44
CA SER A 309 19.33 24.85 -40.92
C SER A 309 19.31 24.94 -39.40
N LEU A 310 19.53 23.85 -38.68
CA LEU A 310 19.46 23.79 -37.21
C LEU A 310 20.62 24.59 -36.57
N PRO A 311 20.35 25.60 -35.73
CA PRO A 311 21.39 26.37 -35.04
C PRO A 311 22.24 25.52 -34.09
N PRO A 312 23.52 25.88 -33.82
CA PRO A 312 24.44 25.08 -32.99
C PRO A 312 23.91 24.67 -31.61
N ALA A 313 23.16 25.55 -30.94
CA ALA A 313 22.56 25.24 -29.64
C ALA A 313 21.52 24.11 -29.72
N LEU A 314 20.78 24.03 -30.83
CA LEU A 314 19.80 22.96 -31.07
C LEU A 314 20.45 21.69 -31.61
N GLN A 315 21.60 21.77 -32.28
CA GLN A 315 22.40 20.59 -32.63
C GLN A 315 22.83 19.85 -31.36
N GLN A 316 23.31 20.58 -30.36
CA GLN A 316 23.71 19.98 -29.08
C GLN A 316 22.54 19.31 -28.34
N LEU A 317 21.35 19.92 -28.37
CA LEU A 317 20.12 19.34 -27.80
C LEU A 317 19.65 18.10 -28.57
N TYR A 318 19.72 18.14 -29.90
CA TYR A 318 19.37 17.03 -30.79
C TYR A 318 20.29 15.82 -30.53
N GLU A 319 21.61 16.06 -30.41
CA GLU A 319 22.60 15.03 -30.08
C GLU A 319 22.42 14.48 -28.66
N SER A 320 22.27 15.36 -27.66
CA SER A 320 22.12 14.93 -26.27
C SER A 320 20.83 14.16 -25.99
N SER A 321 19.82 14.34 -26.85
CA SER A 321 18.51 13.67 -26.76
C SER A 321 18.44 12.35 -27.54
N ASP A 322 19.53 11.96 -28.22
CA ASP A 322 19.56 10.78 -29.11
C ASP A 322 18.43 10.80 -30.15
N CYS A 323 18.18 11.96 -30.77
CA CYS A 323 17.03 12.11 -31.66
C CYS A 323 17.04 11.17 -32.86
N ASP A 324 18.21 10.74 -33.34
CA ASP A 324 18.34 9.81 -34.46
C ASP A 324 17.67 8.44 -34.20
N SER A 325 17.65 7.95 -32.94
CA SER A 325 16.96 6.70 -32.59
C SER A 325 15.45 6.89 -32.43
N ARG A 326 15.05 8.04 -31.86
CA ARG A 326 13.66 8.37 -31.52
C ARG A 326 12.81 8.82 -32.72
N ILE A 327 13.44 9.27 -33.80
CA ILE A 327 12.74 9.68 -35.03
C ILE A 327 12.05 8.51 -35.74
N CYS A 328 12.54 7.26 -35.59
CA CYS A 328 11.83 6.09 -36.14
C CYS A 328 10.42 5.98 -35.50
N GLU A 329 10.32 6.14 -34.18
CA GLU A 329 9.03 6.07 -33.45
C GLU A 329 8.10 7.22 -33.84
N TYR A 330 8.65 8.42 -34.03
CA TYR A 330 7.88 9.57 -34.52
C TYR A 330 7.30 9.34 -35.92
N TRP A 331 8.10 8.84 -36.86
CA TRP A 331 7.63 8.59 -38.22
C TRP A 331 6.65 7.42 -38.30
N THR A 332 6.83 6.36 -37.51
CA THR A 332 5.84 5.28 -37.41
C THR A 332 4.52 5.79 -36.85
N SER A 333 4.54 6.60 -35.79
CA SER A 333 3.31 7.10 -35.15
C SER A 333 2.58 8.19 -35.93
N LYS A 334 3.30 9.08 -36.61
CA LYS A 334 2.69 10.22 -37.33
C LYS A 334 2.29 9.88 -38.76
N TYR A 335 3.08 9.05 -39.43
CA TYR A 335 2.94 8.81 -40.87
C TYR A 335 2.56 7.36 -41.19
N ASP A 336 2.28 6.51 -40.19
CA ASP A 336 2.01 5.07 -40.37
C ASP A 336 3.10 4.37 -41.19
N VAL A 337 4.36 4.79 -41.03
CA VAL A 337 5.49 4.17 -41.72
C VAL A 337 5.74 2.80 -41.08
N VAL A 338 5.39 1.75 -41.82
CA VAL A 338 5.68 0.37 -41.41
C VAL A 338 7.05 0.00 -41.96
N PRO A 339 8.04 -0.29 -41.08
CA PRO A 339 9.36 -0.72 -41.53
C PRO A 339 9.21 -1.89 -42.51
N THR A 340 9.77 -1.72 -43.72
CA THR A 340 9.81 -2.70 -44.82
C THR A 340 8.53 -2.92 -45.65
N VAL A 341 7.39 -2.30 -45.32
CA VAL A 341 6.11 -2.59 -46.00
C VAL A 341 5.53 -1.38 -46.74
N SER A 342 5.55 -0.18 -46.14
CA SER A 342 4.98 1.00 -46.78
C SER A 342 5.61 2.28 -46.28
N TRP A 343 5.52 3.32 -47.11
CA TRP A 343 5.84 4.70 -46.74
C TRP A 343 4.75 5.36 -45.89
N GLY A 344 3.64 4.65 -45.63
CA GLY A 344 2.41 5.24 -45.09
C GLY A 344 2.07 6.55 -45.79
N SER A 345 1.87 7.61 -45.01
CA SER A 345 1.63 8.98 -45.46
C SER A 345 2.89 9.86 -45.46
N LEU A 346 4.10 9.28 -45.37
CA LEU A 346 5.35 10.02 -45.30
C LEU A 346 5.56 10.89 -46.57
N PRO A 347 5.73 12.21 -46.43
CA PRO A 347 5.91 13.11 -47.57
C PRO A 347 7.06 12.69 -48.48
N ALA A 348 6.89 12.84 -49.79
CA ALA A 348 7.89 12.44 -50.80
C ALA A 348 9.28 13.03 -50.57
N ALA A 349 9.36 14.25 -49.99
CA ALA A 349 10.62 14.90 -49.64
C ALA A 349 11.40 14.20 -48.50
N MET A 350 10.71 13.41 -47.66
CA MET A 350 11.27 12.73 -46.49
C MET A 350 11.61 11.26 -46.75
N GLN A 351 11.03 10.66 -47.79
CA GLN A 351 11.28 9.26 -48.19
C GLN A 351 12.78 8.95 -48.42
N PRO A 352 13.60 9.81 -49.06
CA PRO A 352 15.04 9.56 -49.21
C PRO A 352 15.82 9.55 -47.88
N SER A 353 15.36 10.30 -46.88
CA SER A 353 15.98 10.33 -45.55
C SER A 353 15.71 9.02 -44.79
N TRP A 354 14.49 8.51 -44.88
CA TRP A 354 14.14 7.19 -44.35
C TRP A 354 14.87 6.05 -45.08
N ASP A 355 14.97 6.08 -46.41
CA ASP A 355 15.73 5.09 -47.19
C ASP A 355 17.20 4.99 -46.72
N ARG A 356 17.79 6.11 -46.29
CA ARG A 356 19.16 6.18 -45.76
C ARG A 356 19.27 5.70 -44.32
N VAL A 357 18.32 6.06 -43.45
CA VAL A 357 18.23 5.51 -42.09
C VAL A 357 18.11 3.98 -42.15
N ARG A 358 17.28 3.46 -43.06
CA ARG A 358 17.17 2.03 -43.41
C ARG A 358 18.50 1.44 -43.87
N ALA A 359 19.22 2.09 -44.77
CA ALA A 359 20.49 1.60 -45.31
C ALA A 359 21.64 1.60 -44.30
N SER A 360 21.58 2.46 -43.27
CA SER A 360 22.63 2.56 -42.24
C SER A 360 22.69 1.36 -41.29
N GLY A 361 21.63 0.53 -41.24
CA GLY A 361 21.55 -0.66 -40.40
C GLY A 361 21.56 -0.42 -38.89
N ARG A 362 21.47 0.85 -38.43
CA ARG A 362 21.76 1.21 -37.03
C ARG A 362 20.56 1.54 -36.13
N SER A 363 19.31 1.69 -36.59
CA SER A 363 18.26 2.16 -35.65
C SER A 363 16.85 1.57 -35.73
N CYS A 364 16.27 1.24 -36.89
CA CYS A 364 14.84 0.82 -36.89
C CYS A 364 14.60 -0.72 -36.86
N ASN A 365 15.64 -1.55 -36.77
CA ASN A 365 15.50 -3.03 -36.84
C ASN A 365 15.06 -3.71 -35.51
N ALA A 366 14.88 -2.96 -34.43
CA ALA A 366 14.53 -3.52 -33.11
C ALA A 366 13.01 -3.62 -32.84
N MET A 367 12.15 -3.23 -33.80
CA MET A 367 10.68 -3.22 -33.64
C MET A 367 9.97 -4.31 -34.46
N SER A 368 10.20 -5.59 -34.14
CA SER A 368 9.33 -6.69 -34.63
C SER A 368 8.66 -7.41 -33.45
N GLY A 369 7.47 -6.96 -33.06
CA GLY A 369 6.54 -7.71 -32.21
C GLY A 369 5.54 -8.53 -33.05
N PRO A 370 4.87 -9.54 -32.49
CA PRO A 370 3.89 -10.37 -33.20
C PRO A 370 2.67 -9.56 -33.66
N LEU A 371 2.17 -9.84 -34.86
CA LEU A 371 0.92 -9.25 -35.38
C LEU A 371 -0.29 -9.74 -34.56
N ASP A 372 -1.25 -8.85 -34.30
CA ASP A 372 -2.53 -9.20 -33.68
C ASP A 372 -3.54 -9.77 -34.70
N SER A 373 -4.74 -10.11 -34.25
CA SER A 373 -5.77 -10.72 -35.11
C SER A 373 -6.23 -9.83 -36.26
N ALA A 374 -6.20 -8.51 -36.07
CA ALA A 374 -6.50 -7.54 -37.12
C ALA A 374 -5.36 -7.48 -38.15
N GLY A 375 -4.11 -7.36 -37.69
CA GLY A 375 -2.92 -7.34 -38.55
C GLY A 375 -2.74 -8.64 -39.36
N CYS A 376 -3.04 -9.79 -38.76
CA CYS A 376 -3.08 -11.07 -39.47
C CYS A 376 -4.20 -11.12 -40.52
N GLY A 377 -5.38 -10.58 -40.21
CA GLY A 377 -6.52 -10.51 -41.14
C GLY A 377 -6.24 -9.63 -42.36
N GLU A 378 -5.63 -8.47 -42.14
CA GLU A 378 -5.23 -7.54 -43.21
C GLU A 378 -4.11 -8.13 -44.09
N LEU A 379 -3.14 -8.84 -43.50
CA LEU A 379 -2.08 -9.53 -44.24
C LEU A 379 -2.64 -10.62 -45.17
N VAL A 380 -3.62 -11.40 -44.70
CA VAL A 380 -4.29 -12.43 -45.51
C VAL A 380 -5.10 -11.81 -46.65
N ALA A 381 -5.83 -10.72 -46.37
CA ALA A 381 -6.63 -10.02 -47.36
C ALA A 381 -5.77 -9.31 -48.43
N ALA A 382 -4.64 -8.71 -48.04
CA ALA A 382 -3.78 -7.96 -48.94
C ALA A 382 -2.98 -8.85 -49.91
N TYR A 383 -2.63 -10.07 -49.50
CA TYR A 383 -1.76 -10.96 -50.28
C TYR A 383 -2.46 -12.23 -50.81
N ASN A 384 -3.80 -12.34 -50.68
CA ASN A 384 -4.59 -13.51 -51.08
C ASN A 384 -4.03 -14.83 -50.54
N ILE A 385 -3.53 -14.82 -49.30
CA ILE A 385 -2.93 -16.01 -48.68
C ILE A 385 -4.06 -16.98 -48.36
N THR A 386 -4.11 -18.11 -49.06
CA THR A 386 -5.07 -19.19 -48.79
C THR A 386 -4.44 -20.16 -47.79
N PRO A 387 -4.92 -20.28 -46.54
CA PRO A 387 -4.35 -21.19 -45.57
C PRO A 387 -4.47 -22.65 -46.07
N GLY A 388 -3.34 -23.34 -46.21
CA GLY A 388 -3.30 -24.78 -46.54
C GLY A 388 -3.15 -25.14 -48.03
N TYR A 389 -3.13 -24.18 -48.96
CA TYR A 389 -2.66 -24.42 -50.33
C TYR A 389 -1.22 -23.89 -50.45
N GLY A 390 -0.30 -24.71 -50.97
CA GLY A 390 1.10 -24.31 -51.15
C GLY A 390 1.22 -22.93 -51.81
N MET A 391 2.02 -22.06 -51.19
CA MET A 391 2.14 -20.63 -51.52
C MET A 391 2.70 -20.41 -52.94
N GLY A 392 1.83 -20.53 -53.94
CA GLY A 392 2.14 -20.12 -55.30
C GLY A 392 2.04 -18.60 -55.40
N SER A 393 3.20 -17.92 -55.50
CA SER A 393 3.41 -16.49 -55.83
C SER A 393 3.39 -15.42 -54.72
N ALA A 394 3.26 -15.77 -53.44
CA ALA A 394 3.45 -14.79 -52.37
C ALA A 394 4.94 -14.41 -52.20
N VAL A 395 5.22 -13.13 -51.93
CA VAL A 395 6.59 -12.64 -51.66
C VAL A 395 7.16 -13.39 -50.45
N PRO A 396 8.39 -13.95 -50.51
CA PRO A 396 8.95 -14.79 -49.45
C PRO A 396 8.91 -14.19 -48.03
N LEU A 397 8.90 -12.86 -47.94
CA LEU A 397 8.86 -12.13 -46.67
C LEU A 397 7.46 -12.09 -46.02
N ALA A 398 6.37 -12.06 -46.80
CA ALA A 398 5.00 -12.10 -46.27
C ALA A 398 4.65 -13.50 -45.72
N ALA A 399 5.20 -14.54 -46.35
CA ALA A 399 5.14 -15.92 -45.87
C ALA A 399 5.86 -16.07 -44.52
N GLN A 400 7.05 -15.50 -44.42
CA GLN A 400 7.85 -15.50 -43.19
C GLN A 400 7.13 -14.78 -42.04
N LEU A 401 6.56 -13.58 -42.29
CA LEU A 401 5.79 -12.82 -41.30
C LEU A 401 4.51 -13.52 -40.85
N TYR A 402 3.83 -14.23 -41.76
CA TYR A 402 2.63 -15.00 -41.46
C TYR A 402 2.94 -16.22 -40.56
N GLU A 403 4.05 -16.91 -40.80
CA GLU A 403 4.51 -18.03 -39.96
C GLU A 403 5.06 -17.56 -38.61
N ASP A 404 5.91 -16.54 -38.59
CA ASP A 404 6.56 -16.02 -37.38
C ASP A 404 5.57 -15.39 -36.40
N SER A 405 4.44 -14.86 -36.89
CA SER A 405 3.38 -14.25 -36.07
C SER A 405 2.30 -15.23 -35.60
N LYS A 406 2.40 -16.53 -35.95
CA LYS A 406 1.38 -17.56 -35.62
C LYS A 406 -0.06 -17.18 -36.06
N CYS A 407 -0.21 -16.50 -37.20
CA CYS A 407 -1.49 -15.95 -37.66
C CYS A 407 -2.61 -16.97 -37.91
N LEU A 408 -2.31 -18.27 -37.91
CA LEU A 408 -3.27 -19.36 -38.12
C LEU A 408 -4.42 -19.38 -37.10
N ASN A 409 -4.16 -19.08 -35.82
CA ASN A 409 -5.19 -19.16 -34.78
C ASN A 409 -6.11 -17.94 -34.77
N SER A 410 -5.54 -16.76 -35.07
CA SER A 410 -6.23 -15.48 -35.00
C SER A 410 -7.25 -15.26 -36.15
N VAL A 411 -7.12 -16.01 -37.24
CA VAL A 411 -8.04 -15.94 -38.40
C VAL A 411 -9.41 -16.57 -38.09
N CYS A 412 -9.49 -17.64 -37.29
CA CYS A 412 -10.79 -18.25 -36.94
C CYS A 412 -11.64 -17.29 -36.07
N GLU A 413 -11.01 -16.59 -35.11
CA GLU A 413 -11.68 -15.61 -34.24
C GLU A 413 -12.18 -14.40 -35.02
N TYR A 414 -11.36 -13.91 -35.95
CA TYR A 414 -11.75 -12.84 -36.87
C TYR A 414 -13.00 -13.23 -37.68
N TRP A 415 -13.08 -14.46 -38.22
CA TRP A 415 -14.26 -14.86 -39.00
C TRP A 415 -15.53 -15.00 -38.16
N ARG A 416 -15.43 -15.47 -36.91
CA ARG A 416 -16.57 -15.52 -36.00
C ARG A 416 -17.10 -14.13 -35.66
N ALA A 417 -16.19 -13.19 -35.37
CA ALA A 417 -16.54 -11.81 -35.03
C ALA A 417 -17.06 -11.02 -36.24
N ALA A 418 -16.40 -11.15 -37.39
CA ALA A 418 -16.73 -10.38 -38.59
C ALA A 418 -17.94 -10.92 -39.34
N TYR A 419 -18.18 -12.25 -39.32
CA TYR A 419 -19.20 -12.89 -40.15
C TYR A 419 -20.26 -13.67 -39.37
N GLY A 420 -20.18 -13.77 -38.03
CA GLY A 420 -21.21 -14.43 -37.22
C GLY A 420 -21.35 -15.94 -37.48
N VAL A 421 -20.27 -16.60 -37.86
CA VAL A 421 -20.25 -18.03 -38.17
C VAL A 421 -20.35 -18.86 -36.89
N VAL A 422 -21.29 -19.82 -36.85
CA VAL A 422 -21.47 -20.75 -35.72
C VAL A 422 -21.24 -22.18 -36.21
N PRO A 423 -20.25 -22.91 -35.68
CA PRO A 423 -19.97 -24.28 -36.08
C PRO A 423 -21.25 -25.14 -36.08
N PHE A 424 -21.51 -25.83 -37.19
CA PHE A 424 -22.62 -26.77 -37.39
C PHE A 424 -24.05 -26.18 -37.37
N LEU A 425 -24.21 -24.87 -37.13
CA LEU A 425 -25.52 -24.21 -37.03
C LEU A 425 -25.74 -23.14 -38.10
N SER A 426 -24.72 -22.37 -38.51
CA SER A 426 -24.87 -21.30 -39.50
C SER A 426 -23.53 -20.79 -40.07
N TYR A 427 -23.49 -20.47 -41.37
CA TYR A 427 -22.36 -19.76 -42.01
C TYR A 427 -22.36 -18.25 -41.74
N GLY A 428 -23.38 -17.72 -41.05
CA GLY A 428 -23.55 -16.27 -40.87
C GLY A 428 -23.52 -15.52 -42.22
N SER A 429 -22.76 -14.44 -42.30
CA SER A 429 -22.53 -13.64 -43.51
C SER A 429 -21.23 -13.99 -44.25
N LEU A 430 -20.64 -15.17 -43.99
CA LEU A 430 -19.36 -15.57 -44.57
C LEU A 430 -19.46 -15.65 -46.12
N PRO A 431 -18.60 -14.92 -46.87
CA PRO A 431 -18.61 -14.95 -48.33
C PRO A 431 -18.48 -16.36 -48.90
N THR A 432 -19.20 -16.63 -50.00
CA THR A 432 -19.34 -17.98 -50.57
C THR A 432 -18.03 -18.61 -51.02
N TYR A 433 -17.00 -17.79 -51.33
CA TYR A 433 -15.68 -18.29 -51.69
C TYR A 433 -14.83 -18.71 -50.48
N LEU A 434 -15.20 -18.29 -49.25
CA LEU A 434 -14.55 -18.69 -47.99
C LEU A 434 -15.26 -19.88 -47.32
N GLN A 435 -16.52 -20.15 -47.68
CA GLN A 435 -17.30 -21.29 -47.14
C GLN A 435 -16.62 -22.65 -47.36
N PRO A 436 -15.99 -22.97 -48.52
CA PRO A 436 -15.28 -24.23 -48.69
C PRO A 436 -14.10 -24.44 -47.73
N SER A 437 -13.44 -23.35 -47.32
CA SER A 437 -12.35 -23.39 -46.32
C SER A 437 -12.86 -23.61 -44.90
N TRP A 438 -14.11 -23.25 -44.63
CA TRP A 438 -14.81 -23.55 -43.38
C TRP A 438 -15.32 -25.01 -43.37
N ASP A 439 -15.73 -25.52 -44.53
CA ASP A 439 -16.37 -26.84 -44.67
C ASP A 439 -15.43 -28.04 -44.83
N TYR A 440 -14.13 -27.84 -45.04
CA TYR A 440 -13.23 -28.91 -45.45
C TYR A 440 -12.81 -29.82 -44.27
N PRO A 441 -13.37 -31.03 -44.08
CA PRO A 441 -13.22 -31.77 -42.81
C PRO A 441 -11.98 -32.68 -42.75
N ARG A 442 -11.08 -32.63 -43.75
CA ARG A 442 -10.04 -33.67 -43.95
C ARG A 442 -8.60 -33.26 -43.71
N THR A 443 -8.33 -32.05 -43.29
CA THR A 443 -6.99 -31.62 -42.88
C THR A 443 -7.03 -31.17 -41.43
N ALA A 444 -5.93 -31.36 -40.70
CA ALA A 444 -5.74 -30.95 -39.30
C ALA A 444 -6.18 -29.49 -39.00
N TYR A 445 -6.30 -28.67 -40.05
CA TYR A 445 -6.86 -27.32 -40.04
C TYR A 445 -8.31 -27.20 -39.52
N ALA A 446 -9.24 -28.08 -39.93
CA ALA A 446 -10.65 -27.98 -39.51
C ALA A 446 -10.90 -28.54 -38.09
N GLN A 447 -9.97 -29.33 -37.56
CA GLN A 447 -10.00 -29.70 -36.15
C GLN A 447 -9.70 -28.49 -35.26
N ASN A 448 -8.78 -27.61 -35.67
CA ASN A 448 -8.40 -26.46 -34.86
C ASN A 448 -9.51 -25.40 -34.74
N CYS A 449 -10.24 -25.00 -35.80
CA CYS A 449 -11.34 -24.04 -35.61
C CYS A 449 -12.55 -24.64 -34.85
N ASN A 450 -12.72 -25.97 -34.83
CA ASN A 450 -13.80 -26.65 -34.10
C ASN A 450 -13.44 -26.92 -32.62
N GLU A 451 -12.16 -27.09 -32.29
CA GLU A 451 -11.69 -27.23 -30.91
C GLU A 451 -11.48 -25.87 -30.21
N LEU A 452 -11.41 -24.77 -30.97
CA LEU A 452 -11.25 -23.40 -30.47
C LEU A 452 -12.58 -22.66 -30.21
N SER A 453 -13.74 -23.27 -30.43
CA SER A 453 -14.99 -22.70 -29.91
C SER A 453 -15.03 -22.90 -28.40
N GLY A 454 -14.83 -21.82 -27.63
CA GLY A 454 -15.05 -21.82 -26.19
C GLY A 454 -16.40 -22.46 -25.80
N PRO A 455 -16.55 -22.92 -24.54
CA PRO A 455 -17.69 -23.71 -24.10
C PRO A 455 -19.01 -23.04 -24.47
N LEU A 456 -19.93 -23.82 -25.04
CA LEU A 456 -21.29 -23.36 -25.33
C LEU A 456 -21.98 -22.85 -24.05
N GLY A 457 -22.66 -21.71 -24.17
CA GLY A 457 -23.53 -21.20 -23.12
C GLY A 457 -24.81 -22.04 -22.95
N ALA A 458 -25.53 -21.79 -21.85
CA ALA A 458 -26.77 -22.50 -21.54
C ALA A 458 -27.83 -22.39 -22.65
N SER A 459 -27.91 -21.25 -23.35
CA SER A 459 -28.82 -21.06 -24.48
C SER A 459 -28.49 -21.97 -25.67
N GLU A 460 -27.20 -22.09 -26.01
CA GLU A 460 -26.74 -22.90 -27.14
C GLU A 460 -26.84 -24.39 -26.84
N CYS A 461 -26.51 -24.80 -25.61
CA CYS A 461 -26.78 -26.17 -25.15
C CYS A 461 -28.29 -26.49 -25.19
N GLY A 462 -29.14 -25.55 -24.75
CA GLY A 462 -30.59 -25.68 -24.86
C GLY A 462 -31.10 -25.81 -26.30
N ALA A 463 -30.50 -25.05 -27.23
CA ALA A 463 -30.83 -25.14 -28.65
C ALA A 463 -30.42 -26.49 -29.26
N LEU A 464 -29.24 -27.02 -28.92
CA LEU A 464 -28.82 -28.37 -29.32
C LEU A 464 -29.77 -29.44 -28.77
N GLN A 465 -30.19 -29.30 -27.52
CA GLN A 465 -31.09 -30.24 -26.88
C GLN A 465 -32.42 -30.34 -27.62
N GLU A 466 -32.97 -29.19 -28.01
CA GLU A 466 -34.25 -29.12 -28.72
C GLU A 466 -34.13 -29.54 -30.18
N ALA A 467 -33.06 -29.13 -30.85
CA ALA A 467 -32.83 -29.45 -32.26
C ALA A 467 -32.62 -30.96 -32.48
N PHE A 468 -31.93 -31.61 -31.56
CA PHE A 468 -31.56 -33.02 -31.70
C PHE A 468 -32.31 -33.96 -30.75
N GLY A 469 -33.22 -33.45 -29.91
CA GLY A 469 -33.95 -34.28 -28.95
C GLY A 469 -33.04 -34.98 -27.93
N ILE A 470 -31.95 -34.34 -27.52
CA ILE A 470 -31.01 -34.87 -26.52
C ILE A 470 -31.73 -34.87 -25.16
N VAL A 471 -31.66 -35.99 -24.45
CA VAL A 471 -32.11 -36.10 -23.06
C VAL A 471 -30.87 -36.39 -22.22
N PRO A 472 -30.37 -35.41 -21.45
CA PRO A 472 -29.14 -35.53 -20.66
C PRO A 472 -29.08 -36.82 -19.86
N GLY A 473 -27.98 -37.56 -19.99
CA GLY A 473 -27.77 -38.85 -19.32
C GLY A 473 -28.71 -40.00 -19.74
N SER A 474 -29.58 -39.79 -20.73
CA SER A 474 -30.57 -40.78 -21.17
C SER A 474 -30.45 -41.16 -22.64
N THR A 475 -30.50 -40.20 -23.57
CA THR A 475 -30.37 -40.46 -25.02
C THR A 475 -29.82 -39.24 -25.75
N TRP A 476 -29.06 -39.48 -26.82
CA TRP A 476 -28.58 -38.42 -27.71
C TRP A 476 -29.61 -37.99 -28.76
N GLY A 477 -30.80 -38.59 -28.76
CA GLY A 477 -31.84 -38.31 -29.77
C GLY A 477 -31.32 -38.56 -31.19
N SER A 478 -31.40 -37.55 -32.05
CA SER A 478 -30.87 -37.54 -33.42
C SER A 478 -29.47 -36.90 -33.55
N ALA A 479 -28.79 -36.60 -32.44
CA ALA A 479 -27.50 -35.91 -32.46
C ALA A 479 -26.39 -36.78 -33.08
N PRO A 480 -25.72 -36.33 -34.16
CA PRO A 480 -24.56 -37.03 -34.72
C PRO A 480 -23.34 -36.92 -33.79
N GLU A 481 -22.34 -37.80 -33.96
CA GLU A 481 -21.16 -37.89 -33.11
C GLU A 481 -20.36 -36.58 -32.96
N SER A 482 -20.40 -35.71 -33.98
CA SER A 482 -19.80 -34.36 -33.89
C SER A 482 -20.52 -33.48 -32.86
N VAL A 483 -21.85 -33.50 -32.82
CA VAL A 483 -22.66 -32.75 -31.85
C VAL A 483 -22.49 -33.33 -30.44
N GLN A 484 -22.40 -34.65 -30.31
CA GLN A 484 -22.13 -35.30 -29.02
C GLN A 484 -20.78 -34.88 -28.42
N ARG A 485 -19.74 -34.75 -29.27
CA ARG A 485 -18.43 -34.25 -28.84
C ARG A 485 -18.47 -32.79 -28.39
N VAL A 486 -19.13 -31.93 -29.15
CA VAL A 486 -19.29 -30.50 -28.80
C VAL A 486 -20.09 -30.35 -27.51
N TRP A 487 -21.14 -31.15 -27.33
CA TRP A 487 -21.95 -31.17 -26.13
C TRP A 487 -21.13 -31.56 -24.89
N ALA A 488 -20.32 -32.61 -24.99
CA ALA A 488 -19.44 -33.06 -23.91
C ALA A 488 -18.32 -32.06 -23.61
N SER A 489 -17.65 -31.53 -24.63
CA SER A 489 -16.54 -30.58 -24.46
C SER A 489 -16.99 -29.22 -23.92
N SER A 490 -18.27 -28.87 -24.13
CA SER A 490 -18.86 -27.63 -23.65
C SER A 490 -19.50 -27.73 -22.26
N ASN A 491 -19.42 -28.91 -21.62
CA ASN A 491 -20.08 -29.18 -20.35
C ASN A 491 -21.59 -28.87 -20.39
N CYS A 492 -22.25 -29.20 -21.51
CA CYS A 492 -23.66 -28.90 -21.70
C CYS A 492 -24.57 -29.59 -20.67
N GLU A 493 -24.11 -30.67 -20.03
CA GLU A 493 -24.87 -31.34 -18.96
C GLU A 493 -25.06 -30.49 -17.72
N GLU A 494 -24.12 -29.60 -17.41
CA GLU A 494 -24.26 -28.66 -16.29
C GLU A 494 -25.04 -27.41 -16.73
N GLN A 495 -24.78 -26.93 -17.94
CA GLN A 495 -25.41 -25.74 -18.50
C GLN A 495 -26.91 -25.91 -18.77
N ILE A 496 -27.38 -27.15 -19.02
CA ILE A 496 -28.79 -27.42 -19.34
C ILE A 496 -29.74 -27.16 -18.16
N CYS A 497 -29.24 -27.24 -16.91
CA CYS A 497 -30.02 -26.92 -15.73
C CYS A 497 -30.40 -25.43 -15.70
N THR A 498 -29.47 -24.55 -16.08
CA THR A 498 -29.70 -23.10 -16.20
C THR A 498 -30.72 -22.80 -17.29
N TYR A 499 -30.62 -23.51 -18.42
CA TYR A 499 -31.59 -23.40 -19.51
C TYR A 499 -32.99 -23.88 -19.10
N TRP A 500 -33.10 -25.00 -18.39
CA TRP A 500 -34.39 -25.51 -17.92
C TRP A 500 -35.04 -24.62 -16.86
N ARG A 501 -34.25 -24.00 -15.98
CA ARG A 501 -34.76 -23.01 -15.03
C ARG A 501 -35.31 -21.79 -15.77
N SER A 502 -34.56 -21.23 -16.72
CA SER A 502 -34.96 -20.01 -17.42
C SER A 502 -36.13 -20.22 -18.38
N LYS A 503 -36.15 -21.35 -19.11
CA LYS A 503 -37.18 -21.63 -20.12
C LYS A 503 -38.42 -22.34 -19.57
N TYR A 504 -38.24 -23.30 -18.66
CA TYR A 504 -39.31 -24.16 -18.18
C TYR A 504 -39.67 -23.93 -16.70
N GLY A 505 -39.01 -23.02 -16.00
CA GLY A 505 -39.32 -22.74 -14.58
C GLY A 505 -39.04 -23.94 -13.66
N VAL A 506 -38.10 -24.81 -14.04
CA VAL A 506 -37.70 -25.96 -13.20
C VAL A 506 -37.01 -25.45 -11.94
N VAL A 507 -37.48 -25.91 -10.78
CA VAL A 507 -36.87 -25.63 -9.47
C VAL A 507 -36.36 -26.95 -8.89
N PRO A 508 -35.03 -27.07 -8.66
CA PRO A 508 -34.44 -28.26 -8.06
C PRO A 508 -35.22 -28.74 -6.84
N PHE A 509 -35.59 -30.02 -6.84
CA PHE A 509 -36.33 -30.71 -5.77
C PHE A 509 -37.75 -30.25 -5.46
N VAL A 510 -38.27 -29.22 -6.15
CA VAL A 510 -39.60 -28.65 -5.87
C VAL A 510 -40.58 -28.97 -7.01
N THR A 511 -40.22 -28.66 -8.26
CA THR A 511 -41.13 -28.83 -9.40
C THR A 511 -40.40 -28.96 -10.73
N TYR A 512 -40.99 -29.72 -11.66
CA TYR A 512 -40.58 -29.76 -13.07
C TYR A 512 -40.99 -28.49 -13.84
N GLY A 513 -41.68 -27.54 -13.22
CA GLY A 513 -42.22 -26.38 -13.93
C GLY A 513 -43.07 -26.82 -15.13
N SER A 514 -42.82 -26.23 -16.30
CA SER A 514 -43.44 -26.58 -17.58
C SER A 514 -42.55 -27.49 -18.45
N LEU A 515 -41.63 -28.26 -17.83
CA LEU A 515 -40.72 -29.14 -18.56
C LEU A 515 -41.50 -30.27 -19.28
N PRO A 516 -41.36 -30.41 -20.62
CA PRO A 516 -42.02 -31.45 -21.39
C PRO A 516 -41.83 -32.87 -20.80
N PRO A 517 -42.84 -33.75 -20.84
CA PRO A 517 -42.73 -35.12 -20.30
C PRO A 517 -41.56 -35.92 -20.87
N SER A 518 -41.13 -35.64 -22.11
CA SER A 518 -39.96 -36.27 -22.74
C SER A 518 -38.61 -35.91 -22.10
N LEU A 519 -38.53 -34.79 -21.37
CA LEU A 519 -37.30 -34.32 -20.71
C LEU A 519 -37.26 -34.62 -19.21
N GLN A 520 -38.41 -34.97 -18.61
CA GLN A 520 -38.50 -35.36 -17.19
C GLN A 520 -37.63 -36.57 -16.83
N PRO A 521 -37.43 -37.59 -17.70
CA PRO A 521 -36.47 -38.67 -17.43
C PRO A 521 -35.03 -38.17 -17.28
N GLY A 522 -34.59 -37.20 -18.09
CA GLY A 522 -33.25 -36.60 -17.99
C GLY A 522 -33.04 -35.88 -16.66
N TRP A 523 -34.06 -35.16 -16.19
CA TRP A 523 -34.08 -34.57 -14.86
C TRP A 523 -33.96 -35.62 -13.74
N ASN A 524 -34.68 -36.73 -13.85
CA ASN A 524 -34.59 -37.82 -12.86
C ASN A 524 -33.24 -38.54 -12.90
N HIS A 525 -32.60 -38.61 -14.06
CA HIS A 525 -31.27 -39.21 -14.20
C HIS A 525 -30.20 -38.33 -13.52
N LEU A 526 -30.27 -37.01 -13.70
CA LEU A 526 -29.43 -36.03 -13.00
C LEU A 526 -29.68 -36.01 -11.47
N ARG A 527 -30.74 -36.67 -10.98
CA ARG A 527 -31.07 -36.81 -9.56
C ARG A 527 -30.46 -38.06 -8.90
N ALA A 528 -30.16 -39.11 -9.66
CA ALA A 528 -30.09 -40.47 -9.11
C ALA A 528 -28.68 -41.11 -9.00
N GLY A 529 -27.58 -40.41 -9.30
CA GLY A 529 -26.24 -40.95 -8.99
C GLY A 529 -25.14 -40.74 -10.04
N SER A 530 -25.10 -39.59 -10.70
CA SER A 530 -23.87 -39.13 -11.35
C SER A 530 -23.41 -37.85 -10.66
N ASN A 531 -22.10 -37.57 -10.61
CA ASN A 531 -21.52 -36.34 -10.04
C ASN A 531 -22.02 -35.05 -10.74
N LEU A 532 -22.89 -35.17 -11.74
CA LEU A 532 -23.62 -34.10 -12.40
C LEU A 532 -25.01 -34.02 -11.80
N THR A 533 -25.15 -33.15 -10.80
CA THR A 533 -26.46 -32.84 -10.25
C THR A 533 -26.79 -31.40 -10.58
N CYS A 534 -28.02 -31.13 -11.01
CA CYS A 534 -28.57 -29.76 -10.93
C CYS A 534 -28.67 -29.24 -9.48
N ASN A 535 -28.05 -29.94 -8.50
CA ASN A 535 -28.01 -29.62 -7.09
C ASN A 535 -26.88 -28.65 -6.75
N THR A 536 -25.90 -28.44 -7.65
CA THR A 536 -24.87 -27.39 -7.51
C THR A 536 -25.26 -26.10 -8.20
N LEU A 537 -26.55 -25.77 -8.25
CA LEU A 537 -26.96 -24.42 -8.62
C LEU A 537 -26.65 -23.47 -7.45
N SER A 538 -25.50 -22.83 -7.55
CA SER A 538 -25.07 -21.62 -6.85
C SER A 538 -26.00 -20.43 -7.12
N GLY A 539 -27.22 -20.52 -6.61
CA GLY A 539 -28.13 -19.39 -6.48
C GLY A 539 -28.93 -19.55 -5.19
N PRO A 540 -28.89 -18.59 -4.25
CA PRO A 540 -29.48 -18.72 -2.93
C PRO A 540 -30.99 -18.97 -3.04
N LEU A 541 -31.49 -19.96 -2.30
CA LEU A 541 -32.91 -20.02 -1.97
C LEU A 541 -33.28 -18.68 -1.29
N ASP A 542 -34.26 -17.97 -1.85
CA ASP A 542 -34.72 -16.74 -1.23
C ASP A 542 -35.47 -17.03 0.09
N ALA A 543 -35.70 -15.97 0.86
CA ALA A 543 -36.33 -16.10 2.17
C ALA A 543 -37.74 -16.71 2.11
N ALA A 544 -38.45 -16.58 0.98
CA ALA A 544 -39.78 -17.16 0.80
C ALA A 544 -39.69 -18.69 0.59
N ALA A 545 -38.74 -19.14 -0.22
CA ALA A 545 -38.46 -20.56 -0.43
C ALA A 545 -37.97 -21.24 0.86
N CYS A 546 -37.04 -20.63 1.60
CA CYS A 546 -36.59 -21.16 2.90
C CYS A 546 -37.73 -21.19 3.94
N GLY A 547 -38.59 -20.17 3.96
CA GLY A 547 -39.78 -20.14 4.83
C GLY A 547 -40.77 -21.27 4.50
N ALA A 548 -41.04 -21.51 3.22
CA ALA A 548 -41.93 -22.57 2.76
C ALA A 548 -41.40 -23.97 3.11
N VAL A 549 -40.09 -24.21 3.00
CA VAL A 549 -39.48 -25.48 3.39
C VAL A 549 -39.46 -25.65 4.92
N SER A 550 -39.24 -24.58 5.71
CA SER A 550 -39.35 -24.62 7.17
C SER A 550 -40.76 -24.98 7.64
N ASP A 551 -41.78 -24.32 7.09
CA ASP A 551 -43.18 -24.57 7.44
C ASP A 551 -43.63 -25.99 7.01
N LEU A 552 -43.14 -26.48 5.87
CA LEU A 552 -43.52 -27.81 5.34
C LEU A 552 -42.87 -28.98 6.10
N TYR A 553 -41.62 -28.82 6.53
CA TYR A 553 -40.84 -29.90 7.18
C TYR A 553 -40.61 -29.68 8.68
N ASN A 554 -41.11 -28.58 9.25
CA ASN A 554 -41.02 -28.26 10.68
C ASN A 554 -39.57 -28.08 11.17
N VAL A 555 -38.75 -27.36 10.40
CA VAL A 555 -37.30 -27.16 10.64
C VAL A 555 -37.05 -25.90 11.49
N PHE A 556 -36.26 -26.05 12.57
CA PHE A 556 -35.82 -24.99 13.49
C PHE A 556 -34.28 -24.89 13.52
N PRO A 557 -33.69 -23.79 13.02
CA PRO A 557 -32.24 -23.61 12.95
C PRO A 557 -31.55 -23.78 14.30
N GLY A 558 -30.53 -24.64 14.37
CA GLY A 558 -29.75 -24.90 15.59
C GLY A 558 -30.47 -25.70 16.69
N VAL A 559 -31.73 -26.11 16.47
CA VAL A 559 -32.54 -26.79 17.48
C VAL A 559 -33.09 -28.14 16.98
N SER A 560 -33.64 -28.21 15.77
CA SER A 560 -34.28 -29.44 15.24
C SER A 560 -34.41 -29.41 13.71
N TRP A 561 -34.05 -30.52 13.06
CA TRP A 561 -34.20 -30.69 11.60
C TRP A 561 -35.60 -31.15 11.16
N GLY A 562 -36.56 -31.28 12.09
CA GLY A 562 -37.93 -31.70 11.76
C GLY A 562 -37.99 -33.01 10.97
N ARG A 563 -38.75 -33.01 9.87
CA ARG A 563 -38.87 -34.13 8.90
C ARG A 563 -37.90 -34.01 7.71
N LEU A 564 -36.94 -33.09 7.77
CA LEU A 564 -35.94 -32.91 6.73
C LEU A 564 -34.83 -33.98 6.92
N ASP A 565 -35.02 -35.12 6.26
CA ASP A 565 -34.14 -36.30 6.28
C ASP A 565 -33.16 -36.27 5.09
N GLY A 566 -31.91 -36.67 5.35
CA GLY A 566 -30.83 -36.76 4.35
C GLY A 566 -29.70 -35.76 4.60
N ALA A 567 -28.45 -36.24 4.58
CA ALA A 567 -27.26 -35.38 4.73
C ALA A 567 -27.15 -34.35 3.59
N GLU A 568 -27.61 -34.71 2.40
CA GLU A 568 -27.59 -33.86 1.20
C GLU A 568 -28.66 -32.76 1.27
N ALA A 569 -29.85 -33.04 1.80
CA ALA A 569 -30.89 -32.03 2.00
C ALA A 569 -30.50 -31.00 3.08
N ARG A 570 -29.80 -31.44 4.13
CA ARG A 570 -29.23 -30.56 5.17
C ARG A 570 -28.06 -29.72 4.65
N ALA A 571 -27.17 -30.32 3.87
CA ALA A 571 -26.08 -29.58 3.22
C ALA A 571 -26.61 -28.51 2.25
N ALA A 572 -27.66 -28.82 1.48
CA ALA A 572 -28.32 -27.85 0.62
C ALA A 572 -29.02 -26.73 1.41
N TRP A 573 -29.64 -27.04 2.55
CA TRP A 573 -30.24 -26.05 3.45
C TRP A 573 -29.20 -25.05 3.98
N ASP A 574 -28.06 -25.55 4.46
CA ASP A 574 -26.98 -24.71 5.01
C ASP A 574 -26.25 -23.93 3.92
N ALA A 575 -25.99 -24.55 2.76
CA ALA A 575 -25.32 -23.90 1.63
C ALA A 575 -26.13 -22.73 1.03
N ASN A 576 -27.46 -22.73 1.22
CA ASN A 576 -28.33 -21.66 0.76
C ASN A 576 -28.61 -20.58 1.82
N GLY A 577 -27.97 -20.64 2.99
CA GLY A 577 -28.14 -19.64 4.04
C GLY A 577 -29.55 -19.62 4.65
N CYS A 578 -30.32 -20.71 4.56
CA CYS A 578 -31.71 -20.71 5.04
C CYS A 578 -31.85 -20.42 6.55
N ASN A 579 -30.79 -20.65 7.33
CA ASN A 579 -30.75 -20.30 8.76
C ASN A 579 -30.82 -18.78 9.02
N SER A 580 -30.19 -17.95 8.18
CA SER A 580 -30.21 -16.48 8.33
C SER A 580 -31.51 -15.85 7.80
N HIS A 581 -32.11 -16.45 6.77
CA HIS A 581 -33.38 -16.00 6.18
C HIS A 581 -34.59 -16.24 7.09
N LEU A 582 -34.56 -17.27 7.94
CA LEU A 582 -35.68 -17.62 8.83
C LEU A 582 -35.95 -16.56 9.91
N CYS A 583 -34.93 -15.90 10.44
CA CYS A 583 -35.11 -14.87 11.49
C CYS A 583 -35.98 -13.69 11.03
N SER A 584 -35.88 -13.30 9.76
CA SER A 584 -36.68 -12.22 9.16
C SER A 584 -38.14 -12.65 8.87
N HIS A 585 -38.33 -13.90 8.45
CA HIS A 585 -39.65 -14.50 8.22
C HIS A 585 -40.47 -14.55 9.52
N TRP A 586 -39.86 -14.94 10.64
CA TRP A 586 -40.53 -14.99 11.94
C TRP A 586 -40.80 -13.58 12.50
N ALA A 587 -39.85 -12.64 12.42
CA ALA A 587 -40.06 -11.25 12.85
C ALA A 587 -41.25 -10.56 12.16
N THR A 588 -41.50 -10.91 10.90
CA THR A 588 -42.67 -10.41 10.13
C THR A 588 -43.96 -11.13 10.54
N LYS A 589 -43.93 -12.45 10.75
CA LYS A 589 -45.06 -13.27 11.21
C LYS A 589 -45.61 -12.83 12.58
N TYR A 590 -44.83 -12.10 13.38
CA TYR A 590 -45.20 -11.62 14.72
C TYR A 590 -45.18 -10.08 14.92
N GLU A 591 -45.07 -9.27 13.86
CA GLU A 591 -45.34 -7.80 13.79
C GLU A 591 -44.68 -6.83 14.81
N ILE A 592 -43.45 -6.34 14.56
CA ILE A 592 -42.74 -5.38 15.46
C ILE A 592 -42.21 -4.13 14.68
N LYS A 593 -42.33 -2.87 15.20
CA LYS A 593 -42.01 -1.58 14.49
C LYS A 593 -41.19 -0.52 15.29
N PRO A 594 -40.45 0.45 14.66
CA PRO A 594 -39.48 1.31 15.39
C PRO A 594 -39.53 2.87 15.21
N TRP A 595 -39.13 3.57 16.30
CA TRP A 595 -38.61 4.97 16.53
C TRP A 595 -39.52 6.21 16.73
N VAL A 596 -39.41 6.86 17.93
CA VAL A 596 -39.42 8.34 18.22
C VAL A 596 -38.67 8.61 19.56
N SER A 597 -37.95 9.75 19.68
CA SER A 597 -37.08 10.17 20.81
C SER A 597 -37.72 11.03 21.94
N TYR A 598 -37.01 11.12 23.07
CA TYR A 598 -37.41 11.40 24.48
C TYR A 598 -37.84 12.82 24.95
N GLY A 599 -38.53 12.85 26.11
CA GLY A 599 -38.60 13.97 27.06
C GLY A 599 -38.67 13.51 28.54
N ARG A 600 -37.96 14.23 29.43
CA ARG A 600 -37.77 14.02 30.90
C ARG A 600 -39.05 13.77 31.73
N LEU A 601 -38.95 13.04 32.86
CA LEU A 601 -39.22 13.54 34.23
C LEU A 601 -39.10 12.49 35.38
N ALA A 602 -38.51 12.98 36.48
CA ALA A 602 -38.79 12.87 37.93
C ALA A 602 -38.98 11.54 38.71
N ALA A 603 -38.56 11.64 39.97
CA ALA A 603 -38.37 10.61 41.00
C ALA A 603 -39.63 10.19 41.78
N GLY A 604 -39.56 8.97 42.35
CA GLY A 604 -40.40 8.51 43.46
C GLY A 604 -41.09 7.18 43.18
N TYR A 605 -40.78 6.15 43.99
CA TYR A 605 -41.70 5.18 44.63
C TYR A 605 -40.93 3.89 45.02
N LYS A 606 -41.00 3.55 46.30
CA LYS A 606 -40.60 2.25 46.88
C LYS A 606 -41.74 1.23 46.69
N PHE A 607 -41.40 -0.06 46.57
CA PHE A 607 -42.29 -1.18 46.86
C PHE A 607 -41.62 -2.18 47.80
N ALA A 608 -42.41 -2.73 48.72
CA ALA A 608 -42.10 -3.87 49.58
C ALA A 608 -43.05 -5.04 49.20
N ALA A 609 -42.46 -6.25 49.17
CA ALA A 609 -42.97 -7.65 49.31
C ALA A 609 -44.33 -8.04 48.68
N ASP A 610 -44.43 -9.05 47.80
CA ASP A 610 -44.43 -10.53 48.03
C ASP A 610 -44.73 -11.23 46.65
N PRO A 611 -44.72 -12.58 46.44
CA PRO A 611 -43.78 -13.21 45.50
C PRO A 611 -44.47 -14.23 44.57
N THR A 612 -44.86 -13.84 43.35
CA THR A 612 -45.15 -14.81 42.28
C THR A 612 -45.16 -14.06 40.95
N ASP A 613 -44.68 -14.74 39.92
CA ASP A 613 -44.47 -14.26 38.55
C ASP A 613 -43.26 -13.35 38.29
N ASP A 614 -42.23 -14.04 37.83
CA ASP A 614 -40.92 -13.61 37.42
C ASP A 614 -40.95 -12.97 36.01
N LEU A 615 -41.49 -11.76 35.88
CA LEU A 615 -41.23 -10.92 34.69
C LEU A 615 -41.24 -9.43 35.03
N ARG A 616 -40.06 -8.85 35.31
CA ARG A 616 -39.76 -7.43 34.99
C ARG A 616 -38.28 -7.17 34.66
N ARG A 617 -38.10 -6.60 33.46
CA ARG A 617 -37.37 -5.35 33.12
C ARG A 617 -35.91 -5.18 33.64
N GLN A 618 -34.99 -4.85 32.73
CA GLN A 618 -34.58 -3.45 32.41
C GLN A 618 -33.47 -3.36 31.32
N SER A 619 -33.62 -2.31 30.49
CA SER A 619 -32.64 -1.49 29.72
C SER A 619 -31.67 -2.09 28.68
N TRP A 620 -31.79 -1.72 27.39
CA TRP A 620 -31.10 -0.63 26.62
C TRP A 620 -29.56 -0.86 26.54
N ASP A 621 -28.82 -1.00 25.43
CA ASP A 621 -28.84 -0.46 24.05
C ASP A 621 -28.07 -1.39 23.04
N TRP A 622 -28.17 -1.10 21.73
CA TRP A 622 -27.70 -1.84 20.52
C TRP A 622 -26.19 -1.80 20.19
N PRO A 623 -25.67 -2.71 19.31
CA PRO A 623 -25.36 -2.36 17.90
C PRO A 623 -25.84 -3.43 16.87
N ARG A 624 -26.49 -3.02 15.77
CA ARG A 624 -26.05 -3.01 14.34
C ARG A 624 -25.31 -4.27 13.82
N TYR A 625 -25.90 -4.78 12.74
CA TYR A 625 -25.62 -5.99 11.96
C TYR A 625 -24.25 -6.00 11.25
N ASP A 626 -23.56 -7.15 11.34
CA ASP A 626 -22.67 -7.72 10.33
C ASP A 626 -22.93 -9.24 10.20
N ASN A 627 -22.89 -9.75 8.97
CA ASN A 627 -23.60 -10.95 8.51
C ASN A 627 -22.84 -12.29 8.72
N GLY A 628 -23.42 -13.17 9.54
CA GLY A 628 -23.83 -14.51 9.04
C GLY A 628 -22.82 -15.66 9.00
N ASN A 629 -22.15 -15.96 10.12
CA ASN A 629 -22.07 -17.33 10.65
C ASN A 629 -21.74 -17.27 12.16
N LEU A 630 -22.75 -16.90 12.95
CA LEU A 630 -22.72 -17.05 14.40
C LEU A 630 -22.98 -18.53 14.73
N THR A 631 -21.92 -19.26 15.05
CA THR A 631 -21.98 -19.99 16.33
C THR A 631 -21.65 -18.97 17.41
N CYS A 632 -22.25 -19.06 18.60
CA CYS A 632 -22.14 -18.06 19.68
C CYS A 632 -20.71 -17.77 20.18
N ASN A 633 -19.65 -18.36 19.59
CA ASN A 633 -18.30 -18.44 20.15
C ASN A 633 -17.22 -17.57 19.47
N SER A 634 -17.53 -16.64 18.55
CA SER A 634 -16.49 -15.90 17.77
C SER A 634 -16.28 -14.42 18.17
N LEU A 635 -16.52 -14.04 19.41
CA LEU A 635 -16.31 -12.68 19.95
C LEU A 635 -14.92 -12.45 20.61
N ALA A 636 -13.86 -12.99 20.01
CA ALA A 636 -12.49 -12.77 20.48
C ALA A 636 -11.93 -11.45 19.92
N GLY A 637 -12.04 -10.35 20.68
CA GLY A 637 -11.33 -9.08 20.41
C GLY A 637 -12.14 -7.77 20.45
N LEU A 638 -13.35 -7.75 21.00
CA LEU A 638 -14.29 -6.62 20.79
C LEU A 638 -14.63 -5.77 22.03
N LEU A 639 -14.19 -6.15 23.23
CA LEU A 639 -14.48 -5.32 24.39
C LEU A 639 -13.46 -4.19 24.51
N ASP A 640 -13.89 -2.97 24.21
CA ASP A 640 -13.17 -1.75 24.54
C ASP A 640 -13.05 -1.58 26.08
N SER A 641 -12.27 -0.59 26.52
CA SER A 641 -12.06 -0.33 27.95
C SER A 641 -13.38 -0.17 28.71
N ASP A 642 -14.36 0.56 28.18
CA ASP A 642 -15.65 0.76 28.83
C ASP A 642 -16.46 -0.54 28.96
N SER A 643 -16.43 -1.37 27.93
CA SER A 643 -17.14 -2.65 27.90
C SER A 643 -16.50 -3.69 28.80
N CYS A 644 -15.17 -3.83 28.78
CA CYS A 644 -14.42 -4.65 29.74
C CYS A 644 -14.66 -4.17 31.18
N GLY A 645 -14.67 -2.86 31.40
CA GLY A 645 -14.95 -2.23 32.68
C GLY A 645 -16.30 -2.58 33.26
N LYS A 646 -17.35 -2.44 32.45
CA LYS A 646 -18.72 -2.81 32.82
C LYS A 646 -18.87 -4.30 33.07
N LEU A 647 -18.23 -5.14 32.26
CA LEU A 647 -18.25 -6.59 32.44
C LEU A 647 -17.62 -7.00 33.77
N THR A 648 -16.47 -6.41 34.10
CA THR A 648 -15.77 -6.60 35.37
C THR A 648 -16.66 -6.23 36.56
N GLU A 649 -17.33 -5.08 36.51
CA GLU A 649 -18.22 -4.65 37.60
C GLU A 649 -19.46 -5.51 37.72
N TYR A 650 -20.06 -5.88 36.59
CA TYR A 650 -21.29 -6.66 36.56
C TYR A 650 -21.10 -8.05 37.16
N PHE A 651 -20.01 -8.73 36.81
CA PHE A 651 -19.72 -10.07 37.34
C PHE A 651 -18.87 -10.05 38.62
N GLY A 652 -18.42 -8.88 39.08
CA GLY A 652 -17.49 -8.79 40.21
C GLY A 652 -16.13 -9.43 39.92
N VAL A 653 -15.68 -9.38 38.66
CA VAL A 653 -14.34 -9.83 38.28
C VAL A 653 -13.32 -8.94 38.97
N GLN A 654 -12.30 -9.56 39.51
CA GLN A 654 -11.14 -8.92 40.12
C GLN A 654 -9.91 -9.52 39.43
N PRO A 655 -9.42 -8.91 38.34
CA PRO A 655 -8.23 -9.36 37.61
C PRO A 655 -7.12 -9.83 38.57
N GLY A 656 -6.70 -11.09 38.43
CA GLY A 656 -5.66 -11.70 39.27
C GLY A 656 -6.08 -12.19 40.68
N PHE A 657 -7.34 -12.02 41.11
CA PHE A 657 -7.83 -12.44 42.43
C PHE A 657 -9.04 -13.36 42.37
N THR A 658 -10.10 -12.95 41.69
CA THR A 658 -11.32 -13.74 41.57
C THR A 658 -12.02 -13.44 40.26
N TRP A 659 -12.60 -14.46 39.66
CA TRP A 659 -13.45 -14.33 38.49
C TRP A 659 -14.86 -13.83 38.85
N GLY A 660 -15.15 -13.63 40.14
CA GLY A 660 -16.50 -13.30 40.59
C GLY A 660 -17.50 -14.34 40.11
N ASN A 661 -18.60 -13.90 39.52
CA ASN A 661 -19.65 -14.75 38.95
C ASN A 661 -19.52 -14.97 37.44
N ILE A 662 -18.40 -14.56 36.81
CA ILE A 662 -18.23 -14.74 35.36
C ILE A 662 -17.98 -16.22 35.03
N THR A 663 -18.78 -16.77 34.12
CA THR A 663 -18.69 -18.19 33.70
C THR A 663 -19.03 -18.32 32.21
N GLY A 664 -18.64 -19.46 31.62
CA GLY A 664 -18.96 -19.80 30.23
C GLY A 664 -18.49 -18.76 29.21
N GLU A 665 -19.34 -18.47 28.23
CA GLU A 665 -19.06 -17.59 27.09
C GLU A 665 -18.62 -16.17 27.49
N ALA A 666 -19.11 -15.63 28.62
CA ALA A 666 -18.71 -14.31 29.12
C ALA A 666 -17.24 -14.28 29.55
N ARG A 667 -16.73 -15.39 30.11
CA ARG A 667 -15.32 -15.50 30.51
C ARG A 667 -14.42 -15.66 29.29
N GLU A 668 -14.81 -16.48 28.32
CA GLU A 668 -14.07 -16.63 27.06
C GLU A 668 -13.98 -15.29 26.32
N MET A 669 -15.06 -14.51 26.31
CA MET A 669 -15.09 -13.16 25.74
C MET A 669 -14.17 -12.18 26.49
N TYR A 670 -14.12 -12.27 27.82
CA TYR A 670 -13.24 -11.46 28.66
C TYR A 670 -11.76 -11.77 28.37
N ASP A 671 -11.40 -13.05 28.38
CA ASP A 671 -10.02 -13.52 28.17
C ASP A 671 -9.54 -13.17 26.75
N ALA A 672 -10.40 -13.44 25.75
CA ALA A 672 -10.06 -13.21 24.35
C ALA A 672 -10.02 -11.72 23.94
N SER A 673 -10.64 -10.84 24.73
CA SER A 673 -10.63 -9.39 24.49
C SER A 673 -9.52 -8.65 25.22
N THR A 674 -8.55 -9.36 25.83
CA THR A 674 -7.48 -8.76 26.65
C THR A 674 -8.02 -7.86 27.76
N CYS A 675 -9.17 -8.20 28.34
CA CYS A 675 -9.87 -7.31 29.25
C CYS A 675 -9.07 -6.98 30.53
N ASP A 676 -8.11 -7.81 30.91
CA ASP A 676 -7.18 -7.50 32.01
C ASP A 676 -6.35 -6.23 31.76
N VAL A 677 -6.07 -5.87 30.50
CA VAL A 677 -5.39 -4.62 30.13
C VAL A 677 -6.39 -3.46 30.04
N ASN A 678 -7.50 -3.70 29.34
CA ASN A 678 -8.51 -2.68 29.03
C ASN A 678 -9.27 -2.21 30.29
N VAL A 679 -9.42 -3.07 31.30
CA VAL A 679 -10.04 -2.71 32.59
C VAL A 679 -9.21 -1.70 33.39
N CYS A 680 -7.89 -1.68 33.22
CA CYS A 680 -7.02 -0.72 33.90
C CYS A 680 -7.28 0.71 33.40
N GLU A 681 -7.47 0.91 32.10
CA GLU A 681 -7.82 2.21 31.52
C GLU A 681 -9.23 2.67 31.94
N TYR A 682 -10.20 1.73 31.99
CA TYR A 682 -11.54 2.01 32.49
C TYR A 682 -11.52 2.52 33.93
N TRP A 683 -10.82 1.80 34.82
CA TRP A 683 -10.73 2.18 36.22
C TRP A 683 -10.01 3.52 36.42
N ARG A 684 -8.98 3.82 35.61
CA ARG A 684 -8.36 5.15 35.58
C ARG A 684 -9.39 6.24 35.28
N TYR A 685 -10.15 6.09 34.20
CA TYR A 685 -11.13 7.09 33.78
C TYR A 685 -12.29 7.23 34.77
N LYS A 686 -12.89 6.10 35.18
CA LYS A 686 -14.08 6.07 36.04
C LYS A 686 -13.81 6.58 37.45
N TYR A 687 -12.73 6.12 38.07
CA TYR A 687 -12.43 6.43 39.47
C TYR A 687 -11.44 7.57 39.62
N GLY A 688 -10.86 8.08 38.53
CA GLY A 688 -9.81 9.10 38.60
C GLY A 688 -8.54 8.58 39.27
N VAL A 689 -8.20 7.30 39.06
CA VAL A 689 -6.95 6.73 39.57
C VAL A 689 -5.78 7.33 38.81
N VAL A 690 -4.82 7.89 39.53
CA VAL A 690 -3.54 8.31 38.98
C VAL A 690 -2.49 7.34 39.50
N PRO A 691 -1.91 6.47 38.63
CA PRO A 691 -0.93 5.46 39.02
C PRO A 691 0.14 6.03 39.97
N GLY A 692 0.31 5.43 41.15
CA GLY A 692 1.32 5.83 42.14
C GLY A 692 1.11 7.18 42.85
N VAL A 693 0.03 7.92 42.54
CA VAL A 693 -0.24 9.26 43.11
C VAL A 693 -1.49 9.27 43.97
N THR A 694 -2.63 8.84 43.41
CA THR A 694 -3.91 8.81 44.14
C THR A 694 -4.80 7.69 43.62
N TRP A 695 -5.54 7.07 44.54
CA TRP A 695 -6.57 6.10 44.21
C TRP A 695 -7.86 6.74 43.69
N GLY A 696 -7.96 8.07 43.68
CA GLY A 696 -9.19 8.77 43.33
C GLY A 696 -10.36 8.28 44.19
N ARG A 697 -11.44 7.86 43.54
CA ARG A 697 -12.65 7.27 44.15
C ARG A 697 -12.70 5.74 44.04
N MET A 698 -11.56 5.09 43.77
CA MET A 698 -11.53 3.64 43.59
C MET A 698 -11.92 2.93 44.90
N PRO A 699 -12.91 2.03 44.88
CA PRO A 699 -13.29 1.23 46.04
C PRO A 699 -12.13 0.41 46.60
N GLU A 700 -12.06 0.26 47.92
CA GLU A 700 -10.99 -0.47 48.61
C GLU A 700 -10.88 -1.94 48.19
N SER A 701 -12.00 -2.52 47.76
CA SER A 701 -12.05 -3.89 47.23
C SER A 701 -11.36 -4.06 45.89
N LEU A 702 -11.18 -2.99 45.08
CA LEU A 702 -10.55 -3.05 43.75
C LEU A 702 -9.06 -2.67 43.77
N LYS A 703 -8.58 -2.02 44.84
CA LYS A 703 -7.17 -1.63 44.97
C LYS A 703 -6.19 -2.80 44.89
N PRO A 704 -6.46 -3.98 45.49
CA PRO A 704 -5.59 -5.15 45.31
C PRO A 704 -5.50 -5.58 43.84
N SER A 705 -6.61 -5.68 43.11
CA SER A 705 -6.63 -6.06 41.69
C SER A 705 -5.86 -5.09 40.81
N TRP A 706 -5.97 -3.78 41.08
CA TRP A 706 -5.14 -2.77 40.43
C TRP A 706 -3.63 -2.99 40.66
N GLN A 707 -3.25 -3.42 41.86
CA GLN A 707 -1.85 -3.71 42.19
C GLN A 707 -1.34 -5.02 41.61
N LEU A 708 -2.21 -5.92 41.14
CA LEU A 708 -1.83 -7.30 40.84
C LEU A 708 -2.31 -7.84 39.48
N ALA A 709 -3.01 -7.05 38.66
CA ALA A 709 -3.51 -7.48 37.35
C ALA A 709 -2.39 -8.18 36.58
N ARG A 710 -2.51 -9.51 36.42
CA ARG A 710 -1.52 -10.36 35.77
C ARG A 710 -2.01 -10.62 34.36
N ALA A 711 -1.30 -10.12 33.35
CA ALA A 711 -1.31 -10.75 32.04
C ALA A 711 -0.28 -11.89 32.04
N GLU A 712 -0.69 -13.10 31.68
CA GLU A 712 0.14 -14.33 31.70
C GLU A 712 1.40 -14.28 30.80
N ALA A 713 1.63 -13.19 30.06
CA ALA A 713 2.82 -13.03 29.21
C ALA A 713 3.93 -12.13 29.80
N ASP A 714 3.65 -11.12 30.64
CA ASP A 714 4.69 -10.09 30.95
C ASP A 714 4.73 -9.56 32.40
N ASN A 715 3.96 -10.13 33.35
CA ASN A 715 4.11 -9.82 34.78
C ASN A 715 4.00 -8.30 35.11
N MET A 716 3.16 -7.55 34.36
CA MET A 716 2.95 -6.11 34.54
C MET A 716 1.62 -5.81 35.24
N THR A 717 1.68 -5.02 36.31
CA THR A 717 0.53 -4.48 37.07
C THR A 717 -0.29 -3.47 36.24
N CYS A 718 -1.55 -3.16 36.63
CA CYS A 718 -2.31 -2.07 35.99
C CYS A 718 -1.58 -0.72 36.07
N ASN A 719 -0.80 -0.52 37.14
CA ASN A 719 0.11 0.62 37.23
C ASN A 719 1.08 0.62 36.05
N GLU A 720 1.72 -0.49 35.72
CA GLU A 720 2.69 -0.61 34.61
C GLU A 720 2.06 -0.58 33.22
N LEU A 721 0.80 -0.99 33.07
CA LEU A 721 0.07 -0.88 31.79
C LEU A 721 -0.40 0.54 31.51
N VAL A 722 -0.97 1.22 32.52
CA VAL A 722 -1.55 2.57 32.40
C VAL A 722 -0.48 3.66 32.55
N SER A 723 0.58 3.40 33.32
CA SER A 723 1.81 4.21 33.31
C SER A 723 2.80 3.75 32.24
N GLY A 724 2.46 2.75 31.43
CA GLY A 724 3.41 2.02 30.58
C GLY A 724 4.17 2.92 29.62
N ASN A 725 3.50 3.92 29.04
CA ASN A 725 4.19 4.93 28.26
C ASN A 725 5.06 5.80 29.16
N THR A 726 4.59 6.31 30.29
CA THR A 726 5.41 7.16 31.19
C THR A 726 6.66 6.43 31.69
N ALA A 727 6.57 5.19 32.19
CA ALA A 727 7.72 4.44 32.68
C ALA A 727 8.70 4.10 31.54
N LEU A 728 8.18 3.71 30.37
CA LEU A 728 8.98 3.47 29.17
C LEU A 728 9.69 4.74 28.69
N VAL A 729 8.94 5.84 28.58
CA VAL A 729 9.42 7.17 28.20
C VAL A 729 10.47 7.65 29.20
N GLN A 730 10.23 7.48 30.49
CA GLN A 730 11.19 7.84 31.53
C GLN A 730 12.49 7.04 31.42
N ARG A 731 12.38 5.74 31.16
CA ARG A 731 13.51 4.83 30.95
C ARG A 731 14.35 5.22 29.74
N PHE A 732 13.73 5.71 28.66
CA PHE A 732 14.42 5.99 27.39
C PHE A 732 14.60 7.48 27.07
N ALA A 733 14.16 8.39 27.94
CA ALA A 733 14.34 9.83 27.75
C ALA A 733 15.82 10.18 27.55
N PRO A 734 16.20 11.07 26.62
CA PRO A 734 17.61 11.31 26.31
C PRO A 734 18.34 12.07 27.43
N VAL A 735 19.62 11.82 27.63
CA VAL A 735 20.45 12.68 28.49
C VAL A 735 20.97 13.85 27.64
N LEU A 736 20.53 15.08 27.94
CA LEU A 736 20.99 16.25 27.20
C LEU A 736 22.34 16.75 27.74
N ARG A 737 23.27 17.09 26.85
CA ARG A 737 24.57 17.68 27.17
C ARG A 737 24.71 19.03 26.49
N PHE A 738 25.06 20.03 27.28
CA PHE A 738 25.19 21.41 26.85
C PHE A 738 26.63 21.88 26.97
N TYR A 739 26.95 22.86 26.12
CA TYR A 739 28.13 23.68 26.30
C TYR A 739 27.99 24.55 27.56
N GLY A 740 29.05 24.65 28.36
CA GLY A 740 28.97 25.17 29.74
C GLY A 740 28.76 26.67 29.82
N SER A 741 29.20 27.41 28.79
CA SER A 741 28.89 28.82 28.62
C SER A 741 27.60 29.06 27.84
N GLY A 742 26.84 28.00 27.54
CA GLY A 742 25.54 28.05 26.87
C GLY A 742 24.60 29.06 27.52
N GLN A 743 23.78 29.69 26.68
CA GLN A 743 22.67 30.56 27.10
C GLN A 743 21.36 29.94 26.61
N GLY A 744 20.23 30.42 27.11
CA GLY A 744 18.92 29.95 26.69
C GLY A 744 18.75 28.45 26.92
N PHE A 745 18.90 27.97 28.16
CA PHE A 745 18.66 26.56 28.48
C PHE A 745 17.17 26.20 28.35
N PRO A 746 16.83 24.89 28.30
CA PRO A 746 15.44 24.48 28.24
C PRO A 746 14.64 25.02 29.44
N MET A 747 13.38 25.33 29.19
CA MET A 747 12.42 25.76 30.20
C MET A 747 11.02 25.22 29.92
N THR A 748 10.08 25.44 30.82
CA THR A 748 8.69 24.99 30.65
C THR A 748 7.91 25.90 29.69
N ALA A 749 7.31 25.33 28.64
CA ALA A 749 6.50 26.07 27.67
C ALA A 749 5.27 26.73 28.32
N GLU A 750 4.68 26.13 29.35
CA GLU A 750 3.62 26.76 30.15
C GLU A 750 4.07 28.06 30.81
N THR A 751 5.30 28.12 31.35
CA THR A 751 5.82 29.36 31.96
C THR A 751 5.95 30.47 30.92
N TYR A 752 6.42 30.13 29.72
CA TYR A 752 6.52 31.09 28.61
C TYR A 752 5.14 31.52 28.10
N TYR A 753 4.21 30.58 27.96
CA TYR A 753 2.84 30.82 27.53
C TYR A 753 2.07 31.72 28.50
N THR A 754 2.09 31.40 29.79
CA THR A 754 1.39 32.14 30.84
C THR A 754 1.98 33.54 31.06
N ALA A 755 3.24 33.77 30.72
CA ALA A 755 3.83 35.10 30.66
C ALA A 755 3.22 35.99 29.54
N GLY A 756 2.39 35.42 28.67
CA GLY A 756 1.70 36.09 27.56
C GLY A 756 2.55 36.17 26.29
N CYS A 757 3.71 35.50 26.25
CA CYS A 757 4.68 35.60 25.17
C CYS A 757 4.24 34.98 23.83
N THR A 758 3.03 34.42 23.76
CA THR A 758 2.37 34.05 22.50
C THR A 758 1.66 35.23 21.81
N THR A 759 1.36 36.29 22.56
CA THR A 759 0.58 37.45 22.06
C THR A 759 1.36 38.76 22.09
N LYS A 760 2.40 38.85 22.92
CA LYS A 760 3.32 39.99 22.99
C LYS A 760 4.74 39.55 22.71
N ASP A 761 5.58 40.49 22.29
CA ASP A 761 7.01 40.26 22.22
C ASP A 761 7.58 40.13 23.62
N CYS A 762 8.31 39.04 23.83
CA CYS A 762 9.05 38.81 25.06
C CYS A 762 10.53 39.12 24.81
N PRO A 763 11.10 40.15 25.48
CA PRO A 763 12.46 40.60 25.22
C PRO A 763 13.48 39.48 25.41
N MET A 764 14.44 39.38 24.48
CA MET A 764 15.53 38.40 24.54
C MET A 764 16.27 38.42 25.89
N GLY A 765 16.51 39.61 26.44
CA GLY A 765 17.25 39.78 27.69
C GLY A 765 16.62 39.07 28.89
N ASP A 766 15.28 38.94 28.89
CA ASP A 766 14.53 38.32 29.98
C ASP A 766 14.62 36.80 29.97
N TRP A 767 14.95 36.20 28.82
CA TRP A 767 14.87 34.75 28.61
C TRP A 767 16.22 34.10 28.31
N LEU A 768 17.08 34.77 27.52
CA LEU A 768 18.36 34.21 27.08
C LEU A 768 19.34 34.02 28.25
N ASN A 769 19.34 34.95 29.22
CA ASN A 769 20.27 34.93 30.35
C ASN A 769 19.69 34.24 31.59
N GLN A 770 18.54 33.57 31.49
CA GLN A 770 18.01 32.87 32.65
C GLN A 770 18.90 31.69 33.01
N PRO A 771 19.15 31.47 34.31
CA PRO A 771 19.77 30.22 34.74
C PRO A 771 18.91 29.05 34.29
N ARG A 772 19.53 27.90 34.07
CA ARG A 772 18.82 26.68 33.68
C ARG A 772 17.65 26.43 34.62
N ASP A 773 16.45 26.34 34.05
CA ASP A 773 15.25 26.01 34.79
C ASP A 773 15.32 24.55 35.26
N THR A 774 15.46 24.35 36.57
CA THR A 774 15.49 23.01 37.17
C THR A 774 14.12 22.34 37.14
N LYS A 775 13.07 23.09 36.82
CA LYS A 775 11.70 22.63 36.62
C LYS A 775 11.30 22.56 35.15
N ALA A 776 12.25 22.68 34.22
CA ALA A 776 11.97 22.55 32.80
C ALA A 776 11.27 21.21 32.52
N HIS A 777 10.11 21.27 31.87
CA HIS A 777 9.39 20.09 31.44
C HIS A 777 10.00 19.50 30.17
N VAL A 778 9.77 18.20 29.98
CA VAL A 778 10.08 17.50 28.73
C VAL A 778 8.79 16.96 28.17
N TYR A 779 8.50 17.37 26.95
CA TYR A 779 7.25 17.01 26.27
C TYR A 779 7.50 15.77 25.43
N TYR A 780 6.52 14.88 25.32
CA TYR A 780 6.71 13.69 24.52
C TYR A 780 5.44 13.22 23.81
N ALA A 781 5.62 12.44 22.76
CA ALA A 781 4.58 11.63 22.16
C ALA A 781 5.13 10.25 21.81
N VAL A 782 4.28 9.24 21.88
CA VAL A 782 4.63 7.84 21.59
C VAL A 782 3.80 7.36 20.40
N SER A 783 4.43 6.65 19.47
CA SER A 783 3.75 5.94 18.39
C SER A 783 4.27 4.52 18.28
N THR A 784 3.36 3.57 18.08
CA THR A 784 3.69 2.18 17.77
C THR A 784 3.71 2.02 16.26
N CYS A 785 4.85 1.56 15.73
CA CYS A 785 5.10 1.41 14.31
C CYS A 785 5.42 -0.04 14.01
N GLY A 786 4.39 -0.82 13.66
CA GLY A 786 4.51 -2.27 13.59
C GLY A 786 4.83 -2.85 14.97
N GLU A 787 5.99 -3.50 15.08
CA GLU A 787 6.43 -4.12 16.34
C GLU A 787 7.35 -3.20 17.16
N GLN A 788 7.74 -2.05 16.60
CA GLN A 788 8.59 -1.08 17.28
C GLN A 788 7.79 0.04 17.95
N VAL A 789 8.39 0.64 18.98
CA VAL A 789 7.90 1.87 19.60
C VAL A 789 8.84 3.02 19.26
N ARG A 790 8.27 4.15 18.84
CA ARG A 790 8.98 5.41 18.61
C ARG A 790 8.50 6.44 19.63
N ILE A 791 9.44 7.12 20.28
CA ILE A 791 9.17 8.15 21.28
C ILE A 791 9.81 9.45 20.80
N LYS A 792 9.01 10.45 20.50
CA LYS A 792 9.50 11.79 20.16
C LYS A 792 9.50 12.66 21.40
N PHE A 793 10.67 13.11 21.82
CA PHE A 793 10.87 14.04 22.93
C PHE A 793 11.06 15.44 22.36
N HIS A 794 10.35 16.42 22.91
CA HIS A 794 10.44 17.82 22.57
C HIS A 794 10.96 18.64 23.76
N PHE A 795 11.80 19.62 23.46
CA PHE A 795 12.42 20.54 24.40
C PHE A 795 12.07 21.95 23.98
N PHE A 796 11.62 22.74 24.95
CA PHE A 796 11.25 24.12 24.71
C PHE A 796 12.34 25.07 25.22
N TYR A 797 12.73 25.99 24.36
CA TYR A 797 13.64 27.09 24.65
C TYR A 797 12.89 28.40 24.38
N ALA A 798 12.92 29.33 25.33
CA ALA A 798 12.22 30.59 25.13
C ALA A 798 12.77 31.43 23.97
N TRP A 799 14.05 31.25 23.63
CA TRP A 799 14.73 32.08 22.65
C TRP A 799 15.90 31.37 21.98
N GLN A 800 15.98 31.46 20.65
CA GLN A 800 17.17 31.13 19.86
C GLN A 800 17.93 32.41 19.49
N ALA A 801 19.20 32.49 19.90
CA ALA A 801 20.07 33.62 19.57
C ALA A 801 20.35 33.66 18.06
N PRO A 802 20.75 34.83 17.49
CA PRO A 802 21.16 34.89 16.10
C PRO A 802 22.30 33.93 15.81
N CYS A 803 22.16 33.19 14.72
CA CYS A 803 23.13 32.21 14.24
C CYS A 803 24.47 32.85 13.87
N ASN A 804 24.41 34.04 13.30
CA ASN A 804 25.57 34.85 13.02
C ASN A 804 25.35 36.26 13.60
N PRO A 805 25.77 36.50 14.84
CA PRO A 805 25.58 37.80 15.49
C PRO A 805 26.38 38.92 14.81
N ASN A 806 27.36 38.60 13.96
CA ASN A 806 28.21 39.57 13.28
C ASN A 806 27.64 40.02 11.92
N THR A 807 26.52 39.46 11.47
CA THR A 807 25.88 39.89 10.22
C THR A 807 25.00 41.13 10.46
N PRO A 808 24.94 42.09 9.50
CA PRO A 808 24.09 43.28 9.62
C PRO A 808 22.60 42.98 9.81
N LEU A 809 22.16 41.78 9.41
CA LEU A 809 20.82 41.28 9.61
C LEU A 809 20.94 39.97 10.41
N PRO A 810 20.78 39.98 11.75
CA PRO A 810 20.85 38.77 12.55
C PRO A 810 19.83 37.74 12.05
N GLN A 811 20.32 36.75 11.30
CA GLN A 811 19.47 35.73 10.71
C GLN A 811 19.08 34.67 11.75
N ALA A 812 17.89 34.09 11.53
CA ALA A 812 17.36 32.95 12.27
C ALA A 812 17.25 33.13 13.81
N THR A 813 17.22 34.37 14.31
CA THR A 813 16.82 34.61 15.70
C THR A 813 15.31 34.59 15.86
N HIS A 814 14.82 33.84 16.83
CA HIS A 814 13.39 33.73 17.11
C HIS A 814 13.08 33.42 18.57
N GLN A 815 11.87 33.80 18.95
CA GLN A 815 11.24 33.39 20.20
C GLN A 815 10.72 31.95 20.06
N SER A 816 10.57 31.24 21.17
CA SER A 816 9.90 29.94 21.25
C SER A 816 10.47 28.90 20.31
N ASP A 817 11.68 28.50 20.61
CA ASP A 817 12.41 27.49 19.89
C ASP A 817 12.06 26.09 20.43
N TRP A 818 11.70 25.20 19.51
CA TRP A 818 11.24 23.84 19.79
C TRP A 818 12.18 22.87 19.11
N GLU A 819 12.87 22.08 19.93
CA GLU A 819 13.79 21.06 19.45
C GLU A 819 13.30 19.69 19.80
N ALA A 820 13.68 18.69 19.00
CA ALA A 820 13.21 17.33 19.23
C ALA A 820 14.25 16.25 18.97
N VAL A 821 14.01 15.11 19.60
CA VAL A 821 14.76 13.87 19.42
C VAL A 821 13.76 12.73 19.36
N THR A 822 13.85 11.91 18.32
CA THR A 822 13.03 10.69 18.21
C THR A 822 13.87 9.48 18.59
N VAL A 823 13.51 8.81 19.68
CA VAL A 823 14.13 7.57 20.15
C VAL A 823 13.31 6.39 19.64
N ILE A 824 13.94 5.49 18.89
CA ILE A 824 13.31 4.31 18.30
C ILE A 824 13.79 3.10 19.09
N LEU A 825 12.85 2.38 19.69
CA LEU A 825 13.11 1.20 20.51
C LEU A 825 13.12 -0.06 19.66
N ASP A 826 13.75 -1.10 20.17
CA ASP A 826 13.63 -2.43 19.59
C ASP A 826 12.27 -3.07 19.85
N ARG A 827 12.01 -4.21 19.20
CA ARG A 827 10.73 -4.92 19.28
C ARG A 827 10.32 -5.27 20.70
N ASP A 828 11.28 -5.71 21.52
CA ASP A 828 11.04 -6.06 22.92
C ASP A 828 11.09 -4.84 23.87
N ARG A 829 11.35 -3.65 23.31
CA ARG A 829 11.40 -2.35 24.00
C ARG A 829 12.43 -2.31 25.12
N ARG A 830 13.48 -3.13 25.06
CA ARG A 830 14.51 -3.20 26.11
C ARG A 830 15.69 -2.30 25.85
N ARG A 831 15.92 -1.90 24.60
CA ARG A 831 17.02 -1.01 24.20
C ARG A 831 16.60 -0.06 23.09
N VAL A 832 17.44 0.94 22.87
CA VAL A 832 17.31 1.85 21.73
C VAL A 832 17.92 1.19 20.50
N SER A 833 17.16 1.13 19.41
CA SER A 833 17.60 0.68 18.09
C SER A 833 18.21 1.80 17.27
N ALA A 834 17.59 2.98 17.31
CA ALA A 834 18.04 4.14 16.57
C ALA A 834 17.60 5.45 17.24
N VAL A 835 18.26 6.55 16.90
CA VAL A 835 17.88 7.89 17.35
C VAL A 835 17.90 8.83 16.15
N GLN A 836 16.81 9.57 15.96
CA GLN A 836 16.75 10.69 15.03
C GLN A 836 17.05 11.98 15.80
N PHE A 837 18.04 12.71 15.31
CA PHE A 837 18.49 13.99 15.87
C PHE A 837 17.93 15.10 14.98
N GLU A 838 16.97 15.87 15.48
CA GLU A 838 16.30 16.93 14.73
C GLU A 838 17.08 18.26 14.84
N GLN A 839 17.15 19.01 13.74
CA GLN A 839 17.81 20.31 13.62
C GLN A 839 17.07 21.13 12.57
N HIS A 840 16.68 22.37 12.89
CA HIS A 840 16.16 23.34 11.91
C HIS A 840 15.10 22.80 10.94
N GLY A 841 14.19 21.94 11.43
CA GLY A 841 13.09 21.37 10.64
C GLY A 841 13.41 20.11 9.83
N GLY A 842 14.64 19.59 9.89
CA GLY A 842 15.01 18.27 9.37
C GLY A 842 15.70 17.42 10.42
N TRP A 843 16.23 16.26 10.03
CA TRP A 843 16.83 15.31 10.97
C TRP A 843 17.76 14.32 10.28
N TYR A 844 18.53 13.59 11.08
CA TYR A 844 19.28 12.42 10.62
C TYR A 844 19.28 11.32 11.68
N THR A 845 19.40 10.07 11.24
CA THR A 845 19.30 8.90 12.10
C THR A 845 20.65 8.26 12.38
N ARG A 846 20.89 7.88 13.63
CA ARG A 846 22.04 7.07 14.05
C ARG A 846 21.55 5.76 14.64
N LEU A 847 22.23 4.67 14.31
CA LEU A 847 21.86 3.31 14.68
C LEU A 847 22.68 2.86 15.90
N ALA A 848 22.02 2.28 16.89
CA ALA A 848 22.65 1.74 18.08
C ALA A 848 23.61 0.60 17.73
N GLY A 849 23.20 -0.27 16.79
CA GLY A 849 24.02 -1.38 16.31
C GLY A 849 25.39 -0.93 15.79
N LYS A 850 25.52 0.29 15.24
CA LYS A 850 26.80 0.81 14.74
C LYS A 850 27.55 1.71 15.73
N GLY A 851 27.16 1.71 17.01
CA GLY A 851 27.69 2.66 17.99
C GLY A 851 27.46 4.10 17.56
N GLY A 852 26.32 4.37 16.91
CA GLY A 852 26.06 5.63 16.22
C GLY A 852 25.91 6.84 17.14
N PHE A 853 25.66 6.61 18.43
CA PHE A 853 25.48 7.62 19.47
C PHE A 853 25.97 7.07 20.81
N GLU A 854 26.32 7.97 21.72
CA GLU A 854 26.70 7.62 23.09
C GLU A 854 25.45 7.28 23.92
N THR A 855 25.59 6.37 24.90
CA THR A 855 24.52 6.06 25.85
C THR A 855 24.98 6.24 27.30
N SER A 856 24.08 6.69 28.18
CA SER A 856 24.29 6.81 29.62
C SER A 856 23.16 6.11 30.36
N GLY A 857 23.44 4.95 30.98
CA GLY A 857 22.42 4.15 31.67
C GLY A 857 21.35 3.60 30.71
N GLY A 858 21.74 3.18 29.51
CA GLY A 858 20.83 2.68 28.47
C GLY A 858 20.06 3.78 27.70
N ARG A 859 20.30 5.05 28.02
CA ARG A 859 19.61 6.21 27.44
C ARG A 859 20.51 6.91 26.43
N PRO A 860 19.97 7.40 25.31
CA PRO A 860 20.80 8.09 24.33
C PRO A 860 21.28 9.43 24.90
N VAL A 861 22.55 9.74 24.69
CA VAL A 861 23.14 11.05 24.99
C VAL A 861 22.96 11.94 23.77
N VAL A 862 22.38 13.11 23.98
CA VAL A 862 22.13 14.12 22.96
C VAL A 862 22.91 15.37 23.32
N TYR A 863 23.76 15.80 22.42
CA TYR A 863 24.47 17.07 22.53
C TYR A 863 23.60 18.16 21.93
N VAL A 864 23.39 19.24 22.66
CA VAL A 864 22.58 20.37 22.22
C VAL A 864 23.52 21.44 21.68
N GLY A 865 23.17 22.00 20.52
CA GLY A 865 23.86 23.12 19.93
C GLY A 865 23.89 24.34 20.86
N PHE A 866 25.02 25.04 20.90
CA PHE A 866 25.23 26.19 21.77
C PHE A 866 24.31 27.38 21.44
N GLN A 867 24.00 27.60 20.16
CA GLN A 867 23.24 28.77 19.70
C GLN A 867 21.92 28.42 19.04
N ALA A 868 21.94 27.34 18.27
CA ALA A 868 20.88 26.92 17.37
C ALA A 868 20.01 25.80 17.99
N HIS A 869 20.37 25.36 19.20
CA HIS A 869 19.74 24.30 20.01
C HIS A 869 19.47 22.94 19.34
N GLY A 870 19.85 22.75 18.08
CA GLY A 870 19.70 21.49 17.37
C GLY A 870 20.28 20.30 18.14
N ALA A 871 19.70 19.13 17.93
CA ALA A 871 20.13 17.89 18.58
C ALA A 871 21.28 17.21 17.82
N TYR A 872 22.27 16.69 18.53
CA TYR A 872 23.45 16.04 17.94
C TYR A 872 23.88 14.76 18.66
N HIS A 873 24.42 13.80 17.92
CA HIS A 873 24.90 12.53 18.51
C HIS A 873 26.30 12.60 19.15
N SER A 874 27.05 13.70 18.96
CA SER A 874 28.46 13.79 19.38
C SER A 874 28.84 15.17 19.90
N ALA A 875 29.78 15.21 20.87
CA ALA A 875 30.37 16.43 21.42
C ALA A 875 31.28 17.19 20.44
N GLN A 876 31.68 16.57 19.33
CA GLN A 876 32.68 17.14 18.43
C GLN A 876 32.22 18.51 17.95
N ALA A 877 33.07 19.52 18.13
CA ALA A 877 32.90 20.84 17.54
C ALA A 877 32.76 20.75 16.00
N PRO A 878 32.20 21.76 15.33
CA PRO A 878 32.25 21.85 13.88
C PRO A 878 33.68 21.62 13.38
N VAL A 879 33.81 20.91 12.26
CA VAL A 879 35.12 20.71 11.62
C VAL A 879 35.63 22.10 11.25
N THR A 880 36.76 22.46 11.84
CA THR A 880 37.39 23.80 11.86
C THR A 880 37.34 24.53 10.52
N GLY A 881 36.87 25.77 10.51
CA GLY A 881 36.98 26.71 9.37
C GLY A 881 35.73 27.54 9.06
N LEU A 882 34.54 27.13 9.55
CA LEU A 882 33.26 27.81 9.30
C LEU A 882 32.63 28.29 10.62
N GLU A 883 33.40 29.02 11.44
CA GLU A 883 32.92 29.56 12.73
C GLU A 883 31.73 30.52 12.58
N GLU A 884 31.46 30.98 11.35
CA GLU A 884 30.35 31.84 10.98
C GLU A 884 29.03 31.10 10.75
N GLU A 885 29.02 29.76 10.72
CA GLU A 885 27.85 28.95 10.36
C GLU A 885 27.20 28.24 11.56
N ARG A 886 27.01 28.94 12.68
CA ARG A 886 26.59 28.28 13.94
C ARG A 886 25.17 27.67 13.92
N CYS A 887 24.37 27.95 12.89
CA CYS A 887 23.09 27.27 12.64
C CYS A 887 23.06 26.47 11.33
N SER A 888 24.21 26.24 10.69
CA SER A 888 24.25 25.19 9.68
C SER A 888 24.15 23.84 10.37
N TYR A 889 23.64 22.85 9.66
CA TYR A 889 23.67 21.47 10.14
C TYR A 889 25.11 21.11 10.53
N TYR A 890 25.31 20.74 11.79
CA TYR A 890 26.62 20.46 12.39
C TYR A 890 27.57 21.63 12.58
N GLY A 891 27.19 22.84 12.20
CA GLY A 891 27.97 24.07 12.41
C GLY A 891 27.98 24.56 13.86
N ASP A 892 27.03 24.12 14.69
CA ASP A 892 26.94 24.62 16.06
C ASP A 892 28.00 24.02 17.01
N TRP A 893 28.46 24.82 17.96
CA TRP A 893 29.34 24.37 19.03
C TRP A 893 28.60 23.45 19.99
N ARG A 894 29.29 22.41 20.45
CA ARG A 894 28.73 21.36 21.31
C ARG A 894 29.69 21.07 22.44
N GLY A 895 29.15 20.70 23.60
CA GLY A 895 29.95 20.44 24.79
C GLY A 895 29.27 19.50 25.77
N SER A 896 30.04 19.04 26.74
CA SER A 896 29.59 18.08 27.77
C SER A 896 29.75 18.61 29.21
N SER A 897 30.06 19.89 29.37
CA SER A 897 30.32 20.49 30.69
C SER A 897 29.07 20.63 31.54
N LEU A 898 27.88 20.62 30.94
CA LEU A 898 26.61 20.56 31.65
C LEU A 898 25.78 19.39 31.13
N SER A 899 25.17 18.63 32.03
CA SER A 899 24.32 17.49 31.71
C SER A 899 22.94 17.64 32.34
N TRP A 900 21.90 17.23 31.62
CA TRP A 900 20.53 17.12 32.11
C TRP A 900 19.98 15.73 31.87
N ASN A 901 19.73 15.04 32.97
CA ASN A 901 18.93 13.83 32.97
C ASN A 901 17.44 14.20 32.82
N THR A 902 16.91 14.11 31.60
CA THR A 902 15.50 14.45 31.30
C THR A 902 14.49 13.46 31.89
N GLY A 903 14.94 12.26 32.26
CA GLY A 903 14.07 11.19 32.77
C GLY A 903 13.81 11.32 34.27
N SER A 904 14.48 12.27 34.92
CA SER A 904 14.16 12.66 36.29
C SER A 904 13.37 13.98 36.35
N THR A 905 12.92 14.53 35.22
CA THR A 905 12.08 15.72 35.18
C THR A 905 10.60 15.37 35.02
N VAL A 906 9.74 16.38 35.03
CA VAL A 906 8.33 16.24 34.66
C VAL A 906 8.23 15.93 33.17
N LEU A 907 7.67 14.76 32.85
CA LEU A 907 7.39 14.32 31.49
C LEU A 907 5.92 14.59 31.17
N VAL A 908 5.66 15.36 30.12
CA VAL A 908 4.32 15.80 29.73
C VAL A 908 3.93 15.12 28.42
N ASP A 909 2.93 14.27 28.48
CA ASP A 909 2.39 13.59 27.30
C ASP A 909 1.57 14.58 26.46
N LEU A 910 2.05 14.87 25.25
CA LEU A 910 1.38 15.76 24.29
C LEU A 910 0.08 15.17 23.75
N MET A 911 -0.14 13.86 23.89
CA MET A 911 -1.36 13.18 23.41
C MET A 911 -2.41 13.00 24.51
N ALA A 912 -2.02 12.95 25.79
CA ALA A 912 -2.95 12.80 26.90
C ALA A 912 -3.61 14.14 27.31
N PRO A 913 -4.77 14.15 27.98
CA PRO A 913 -5.28 15.35 28.64
C PRO A 913 -4.20 15.98 29.53
N SER A 914 -3.84 17.23 29.26
CA SER A 914 -2.76 17.93 29.95
C SER A 914 -3.31 19.09 30.79
N PRO A 915 -2.76 19.32 32.00
CA PRO A 915 -3.07 20.50 32.79
C PRO A 915 -2.44 21.79 32.22
N GLU A 916 -1.50 21.69 31.27
CA GLU A 916 -0.88 22.87 30.65
C GLU A 916 -1.84 23.54 29.68
N THR A 917 -2.09 24.82 29.92
CA THR A 917 -3.12 25.59 29.22
C THR A 917 -2.76 25.80 27.75
N TRP A 918 -1.48 25.86 27.39
CA TRP A 918 -1.06 25.97 25.99
C TRP A 918 -1.37 24.72 25.15
N ILE A 919 -1.28 23.52 25.74
CA ILE A 919 -1.62 22.26 25.04
C ILE A 919 -3.11 22.25 24.71
N GLN A 920 -3.94 22.68 25.67
CA GLN A 920 -5.38 22.83 25.44
C GLN A 920 -5.66 23.91 24.39
N ALA A 921 -4.93 25.03 24.42
CA ALA A 921 -5.06 26.09 23.41
C ALA A 921 -4.75 25.59 22.00
N ILE A 922 -3.69 24.79 21.82
CA ILE A 922 -3.37 24.16 20.52
C ILE A 922 -4.48 23.22 20.07
N ARG A 923 -4.97 22.34 20.95
CA ARG A 923 -6.05 21.39 20.59
C ARG A 923 -7.34 22.08 20.21
N ASN A 924 -7.63 23.23 20.83
CA ASN A 924 -8.82 24.02 20.57
C ASN A 924 -8.66 24.96 19.38
N ALA A 925 -7.43 25.15 18.86
CA ALA A 925 -7.20 25.99 17.70
C ALA A 925 -7.74 25.31 16.42
N PRO A 926 -8.36 26.05 15.48
CA PRO A 926 -8.99 25.46 14.29
C PRO A 926 -8.07 24.59 13.44
N ASN A 927 -6.78 24.91 13.42
CA ASN A 927 -5.76 24.19 12.65
C ASN A 927 -4.87 23.30 13.52
N GLY A 928 -5.18 23.12 14.81
CA GLY A 928 -4.30 22.40 15.73
C GLY A 928 -2.95 23.09 15.94
N GLU A 929 -2.93 24.42 15.96
CA GLU A 929 -1.72 25.24 15.94
C GLU A 929 -1.93 26.52 16.75
N ILE A 930 -0.92 26.91 17.54
CA ILE A 930 -0.78 28.28 18.04
C ILE A 930 0.52 28.89 17.50
N LEU A 931 0.48 30.20 17.27
CA LEU A 931 1.66 30.98 16.95
C LEU A 931 2.35 31.40 18.25
N TRP A 932 3.67 31.25 18.27
CA TRP A 932 4.50 31.69 19.37
C TRP A 932 5.24 32.99 19.03
N GLY A 933 5.14 33.99 19.91
CA GLY A 933 5.71 35.34 19.72
C GLY A 933 4.78 36.33 18.99
N ALA A 934 4.95 37.63 19.24
CA ALA A 934 4.17 38.67 18.55
C ALA A 934 4.63 38.83 17.10
N GLY A 935 3.92 38.21 16.17
CA GLY A 935 4.10 38.42 14.72
C GLY A 935 5.24 37.62 14.07
N LYS A 936 5.92 36.73 14.81
CA LYS A 936 6.90 35.78 14.25
C LYS A 936 6.25 34.41 14.02
N ARG A 937 6.55 33.77 12.88
CA ARG A 937 5.82 32.61 12.31
C ARG A 937 6.23 31.25 12.90
N ILE A 938 6.60 31.16 14.19
CA ILE A 938 6.89 29.84 14.76
C ILE A 938 5.60 29.19 15.23
N SER A 939 5.20 28.21 14.45
CA SER A 939 4.07 27.33 14.71
C SER A 939 4.55 26.06 15.38
N PHE A 940 3.92 25.67 16.49
CA PHE A 940 4.00 24.31 16.99
C PHE A 940 2.65 23.64 16.79
N ARG A 941 2.61 22.59 15.99
CA ARG A 941 1.38 21.96 15.50
C ARG A 941 1.20 20.55 16.05
N THR A 942 -0.05 20.11 16.18
CA THR A 942 -0.38 18.75 16.62
C THR A 942 0.21 17.66 15.72
N ASP A 943 0.33 17.90 14.42
CA ASP A 943 0.91 16.95 13.46
C ASP A 943 2.43 16.77 13.60
N GLN A 944 3.10 17.69 14.32
CA GLN A 944 4.53 17.62 14.62
C GLN A 944 4.81 16.87 15.93
N TRP A 945 3.79 16.63 16.77
CA TRP A 945 3.95 16.01 18.09
C TRP A 945 4.43 14.58 17.98
N GLN A 946 3.78 13.79 17.12
CA GLN A 946 4.01 12.36 17.03
C GLN A 946 5.17 11.99 16.11
N PRO A 947 5.95 10.95 16.46
CA PRO A 947 6.87 10.33 15.52
C PRO A 947 6.09 9.61 14.41
N LYS A 948 6.53 9.78 13.16
CA LYS A 948 5.89 9.13 12.01
C LYS A 948 6.46 7.72 11.81
N CYS A 949 5.62 6.75 11.42
CA CYS A 949 6.07 5.38 11.14
C CYS A 949 6.79 5.23 9.81
N ASP A 950 6.45 6.07 8.83
CA ASP A 950 7.12 6.20 7.54
C ASP A 950 8.27 7.24 7.56
N ALA A 951 8.75 7.63 8.76
CA ALA A 951 9.84 8.58 8.89
C ALA A 951 11.06 8.13 8.09
N ARG A 952 11.53 9.02 7.20
CA ARG A 952 12.81 8.84 6.51
C ARG A 952 13.95 8.92 7.51
N ALA A 953 15.03 8.19 7.26
CA ALA A 953 16.23 8.19 8.10
C ALA A 953 16.96 9.53 8.09
N CYS A 954 16.64 10.40 7.14
CA CYS A 954 16.96 11.80 7.22
C CYS A 954 16.02 12.63 6.36
N THR A 955 15.91 13.89 6.72
CA THR A 955 15.33 14.97 5.93
C THR A 955 16.10 16.24 6.24
N GLY A 956 15.85 17.28 5.46
CA GLY A 956 16.46 18.58 5.68
C GLY A 956 16.84 19.21 4.37
N HIS A 957 16.53 20.49 4.25
CA HIS A 957 17.24 21.36 3.34
C HIS A 957 18.34 21.96 4.19
N GLY A 958 19.60 21.58 3.94
CA GLY A 958 20.67 22.44 4.39
C GLY A 958 20.37 23.87 3.94
N TYR A 959 20.67 24.87 4.76
CA TYR A 959 20.95 26.18 4.18
C TYR A 959 22.06 25.94 3.18
N ASP A 960 21.70 25.90 1.90
CA ASP A 960 22.59 25.59 0.80
C ASP A 960 23.49 26.81 0.57
N ILE A 961 24.44 27.01 1.49
CA ILE A 961 25.54 27.97 1.30
C ILE A 961 26.40 27.51 0.11
N THR A 962 26.21 26.29 -0.38
CA THR A 962 26.82 25.84 -1.63
C THR A 962 26.16 26.41 -2.89
N ALA A 963 25.02 27.09 -2.79
CA ALA A 963 24.59 28.06 -3.80
C ALA A 963 25.55 29.27 -3.91
N LEU A 964 26.29 29.60 -2.83
CA LEU A 964 27.33 30.64 -2.82
C LEU A 964 28.73 30.10 -3.20
N LEU A 965 29.01 28.80 -2.99
CA LEU A 965 30.36 28.22 -3.20
C LEU A 965 30.46 27.10 -4.25
N ASN A 966 29.37 26.66 -4.87
CA ASN A 966 29.32 25.66 -5.94
C ASN A 966 29.84 24.25 -5.57
N ILE A 967 29.74 23.84 -4.30
CA ILE A 967 30.16 22.52 -3.80
C ILE A 967 28.96 21.78 -3.20
N GLY A 968 27.97 21.37 -4.00
CA GLY A 968 26.67 20.85 -3.52
C GLY A 968 26.68 19.97 -2.26
N VAL A 969 26.25 20.54 -1.12
CA VAL A 969 25.93 19.82 0.13
C VAL A 969 24.44 19.93 0.48
N SER A 970 23.57 19.84 -0.53
CA SER A 970 22.10 19.86 -0.37
C SER A 970 21.52 18.72 0.52
N GLU A 971 22.39 17.88 1.10
CA GLU A 971 22.10 16.82 2.06
C GLU A 971 22.60 17.14 3.49
N ALA A 972 22.83 18.41 3.83
CA ALA A 972 23.30 18.79 5.17
C ALA A 972 22.30 18.27 6.23
N GLY A 973 22.74 17.33 7.06
CA GLY A 973 21.89 16.48 7.90
C GLY A 973 21.92 15.02 7.42
N CYS A 974 21.41 14.74 6.23
CA CYS A 974 21.41 13.41 5.61
C CYS A 974 22.80 12.75 5.56
N ALA A 975 23.86 13.49 5.21
CA ALA A 975 25.23 12.97 5.19
C ALA A 975 25.77 12.50 6.56
N ARG A 976 25.03 12.78 7.64
CA ARG A 976 25.35 12.37 9.02
C ARG A 976 24.54 11.16 9.46
N SER A 977 23.50 10.81 8.69
CA SER A 977 22.71 9.61 8.88
C SER A 977 23.57 8.37 8.65
N GLN A 978 23.32 7.32 9.41
CA GLN A 978 23.99 6.04 9.20
C GLN A 978 23.17 5.18 8.24
N CYS A 979 23.89 4.49 7.36
CA CYS A 979 23.25 3.50 6.48
C CYS A 979 22.64 2.35 7.29
N PRO A 980 21.60 1.67 6.74
CA PRO A 980 21.03 0.50 7.38
C PRO A 980 22.10 -0.57 7.69
N MET A 981 21.81 -1.45 8.63
CA MET A 981 22.66 -2.61 8.89
C MET A 981 22.88 -3.44 7.62
N GLY A 982 24.12 -3.89 7.39
CA GLY A 982 24.53 -4.55 6.15
C GLY A 982 24.83 -3.64 4.96
N TRP A 983 24.56 -2.33 5.05
CA TRP A 983 24.96 -1.33 4.07
C TRP A 983 26.20 -0.56 4.55
N LYS A 984 27.08 -0.22 3.61
CA LYS A 984 28.26 0.59 3.86
C LYS A 984 27.98 2.06 3.56
N ASP A 985 28.63 2.89 4.35
CA ASP A 985 28.58 4.34 4.25
C ASP A 985 29.75 4.81 3.37
N THR A 986 29.45 5.43 2.23
CA THR A 986 30.49 5.99 1.35
C THR A 986 30.94 7.38 1.76
N LYS A 987 30.21 8.05 2.68
CA LYS A 987 30.29 9.48 3.01
C LYS A 987 30.01 10.46 1.87
N VAL A 988 30.13 10.04 0.61
CA VAL A 988 30.03 10.92 -0.57
C VAL A 988 28.79 10.64 -1.42
N LEU A 989 28.38 9.37 -1.53
CA LEU A 989 27.34 8.90 -2.46
C LEU A 989 26.19 8.18 -1.74
N GLY A 990 26.08 8.37 -0.42
CA GLY A 990 25.08 7.68 0.37
C GLY A 990 25.48 6.26 0.76
N CYS A 991 24.45 5.43 0.85
CA CYS A 991 24.51 4.06 1.31
C CYS A 991 24.63 3.11 0.13
N TYR A 992 25.56 2.17 0.22
CA TYR A 992 25.70 1.14 -0.81
C TYR A 992 25.83 -0.27 -0.24
N ARG A 993 25.39 -1.23 -1.04
CA ARG A 993 25.51 -2.65 -0.76
C ARG A 993 25.81 -3.41 -2.04
N CYS A 994 26.76 -4.33 -1.97
CA CYS A 994 27.00 -5.23 -3.08
C CYS A 994 25.85 -6.23 -3.22
N PRO A 995 25.43 -6.57 -4.46
CA PRO A 995 24.44 -7.61 -4.69
C PRO A 995 24.83 -8.93 -4.01
N LYS A 996 23.86 -9.74 -3.62
CA LYS A 996 24.12 -11.07 -3.03
C LYS A 996 25.07 -11.87 -3.92
N GLY A 997 26.10 -12.46 -3.33
CA GLY A 997 27.16 -13.21 -4.03
C GLY A 997 28.30 -12.36 -4.62
N TYR A 998 28.29 -11.04 -4.39
CA TYR A 998 29.40 -10.15 -4.70
C TYR A 998 30.10 -9.69 -3.41
N ILE A 999 31.43 -9.62 -3.46
CA ILE A 999 32.24 -8.99 -2.42
C ILE A 999 32.48 -7.53 -2.76
N ASP A 1000 32.63 -6.74 -1.70
CA ASP A 1000 32.96 -5.32 -1.81
C ASP A 1000 34.45 -5.11 -2.05
N CYS A 1001 34.76 -4.37 -3.10
CA CYS A 1001 36.10 -4.10 -3.61
C CYS A 1001 36.57 -2.66 -3.39
N GLY A 1002 35.86 -1.88 -2.58
CA GLY A 1002 36.17 -0.47 -2.32
C GLY A 1002 35.03 0.46 -2.72
N PRO A 1003 35.25 1.78 -2.65
CA PRO A 1003 34.20 2.77 -2.82
C PRO A 1003 33.61 2.61 -4.22
N LEU A 1004 32.41 2.00 -4.28
CA LEU A 1004 31.59 1.78 -5.47
C LEU A 1004 31.90 0.56 -6.36
N MET A 1005 32.70 -0.42 -5.91
CA MET A 1005 32.99 -1.60 -6.74
C MET A 1005 32.60 -2.91 -6.05
N CYS A 1006 31.89 -3.76 -6.79
CA CYS A 1006 31.52 -5.11 -6.37
C CYS A 1006 32.06 -6.13 -7.37
N ALA A 1007 32.75 -7.16 -6.88
CA ALA A 1007 33.23 -8.27 -7.70
C ALA A 1007 32.56 -9.58 -7.29
N LYS A 1008 32.28 -10.45 -8.27
CA LYS A 1008 31.69 -11.77 -8.02
C LYS A 1008 32.73 -12.72 -7.41
N GLY A 1009 32.36 -13.50 -6.40
CA GLY A 1009 33.18 -14.55 -5.79
C GLY A 1009 33.68 -14.24 -4.38
N SER A 1010 34.37 -15.20 -3.75
CA SER A 1010 34.64 -15.19 -2.30
C SER A 1010 35.99 -14.60 -1.87
N SER A 1011 36.92 -14.34 -2.81
CA SER A 1011 38.29 -13.91 -2.46
C SER A 1011 38.55 -12.45 -2.82
N ARG A 1012 39.27 -11.73 -1.95
CA ARG A 1012 39.71 -10.34 -2.23
C ARG A 1012 40.53 -10.21 -3.52
N TRP A 1013 41.16 -11.29 -4.00
CA TRP A 1013 41.83 -11.33 -5.30
C TRP A 1013 40.90 -11.00 -6.47
N ASN A 1014 39.61 -11.29 -6.34
CA ASN A 1014 38.62 -10.95 -7.36
C ASN A 1014 38.42 -9.45 -7.54
N CYS A 1015 38.80 -8.63 -6.55
CA CYS A 1015 38.77 -7.17 -6.65
C CYS A 1015 39.94 -6.61 -7.45
N ALA A 1016 41.08 -7.30 -7.48
CA ALA A 1016 42.25 -6.90 -8.25
C ALA A 1016 42.19 -7.36 -9.72
N ASN A 1017 41.35 -8.36 -10.03
CA ASN A 1017 41.27 -8.92 -11.37
C ASN A 1017 40.44 -8.00 -12.31
N PRO A 1018 41.05 -7.38 -13.34
CA PRO A 1018 40.34 -6.52 -14.28
C PRO A 1018 39.31 -7.26 -15.15
N PHE A 1019 39.39 -8.60 -15.23
CA PHE A 1019 38.49 -9.43 -16.02
C PHE A 1019 37.23 -9.90 -15.28
N ASN A 1020 37.12 -9.64 -13.97
CA ASN A 1020 35.89 -9.95 -13.26
C ASN A 1020 34.78 -8.97 -13.61
N LYS A 1021 33.59 -9.50 -13.95
CA LYS A 1021 32.39 -8.70 -14.21
C LYS A 1021 32.11 -7.79 -13.02
N ARG A 1022 32.42 -6.51 -13.16
CA ARG A 1022 32.08 -5.47 -12.19
C ARG A 1022 30.59 -5.19 -12.32
N LYS A 1023 29.84 -5.34 -11.24
CA LYS A 1023 28.48 -4.80 -11.15
C LYS A 1023 28.50 -3.50 -10.39
N LYS A 1024 27.70 -2.54 -10.86
CA LYS A 1024 27.38 -1.35 -10.06
C LYS A 1024 26.71 -1.82 -8.75
N PRO A 1025 27.16 -1.35 -7.58
CA PRO A 1025 26.48 -1.64 -6.33
C PRO A 1025 25.05 -1.08 -6.36
N SER A 1026 24.17 -1.70 -5.58
CA SER A 1026 22.91 -1.03 -5.23
C SER A 1026 23.27 0.18 -4.37
N THR A 1027 22.82 1.35 -4.80
CA THR A 1027 22.98 2.60 -4.06
C THR A 1027 21.60 3.05 -3.61
N MET A 1028 21.54 3.62 -2.41
CA MET A 1028 20.38 4.29 -1.87
C MET A 1028 20.85 5.56 -1.16
N GLY A 1029 20.11 6.65 -1.31
CA GLY A 1029 20.39 7.86 -0.53
C GLY A 1029 20.22 7.61 0.97
N TYR A 1030 20.74 8.51 1.80
CA TYR A 1030 20.54 8.45 3.25
C TYR A 1030 19.06 8.63 3.67
N ALA A 1031 18.19 9.10 2.76
CA ALA A 1031 16.78 9.38 3.00
C ALA A 1031 15.85 8.16 2.90
N TYR A 1032 16.33 6.98 3.32
CA TYR A 1032 15.55 5.75 3.28
C TYR A 1032 14.48 5.69 4.35
N VAL A 1033 13.35 5.01 4.11
CA VAL A 1033 12.30 4.87 5.13
C VAL A 1033 12.79 3.92 6.24
N LEU A 1034 12.68 4.36 7.49
CA LEU A 1034 13.04 3.52 8.63
C LEU A 1034 12.06 2.35 8.76
N SER A 1035 12.60 1.15 8.90
CA SER A 1035 11.81 -0.06 9.12
C SER A 1035 10.88 0.09 10.34
N THR A 1036 9.72 -0.57 10.29
CA THR A 1036 8.81 -0.78 11.42
C THR A 1036 9.16 -2.05 12.23
N SER A 1037 10.33 -2.64 11.94
CA SER A 1037 10.92 -3.78 12.62
C SER A 1037 12.41 -3.52 12.90
N ASP A 1038 13.03 -4.37 13.73
CA ASP A 1038 14.46 -4.26 14.06
C ASP A 1038 15.39 -4.52 12.87
N GLN A 1039 14.83 -5.09 11.79
CA GLN A 1039 15.56 -5.40 10.58
C GLN A 1039 16.18 -4.12 9.99
N GLY A 1040 17.51 -4.11 9.91
CA GLY A 1040 18.26 -2.98 9.40
C GLY A 1040 18.62 -1.91 10.43
N LEU A 1041 18.14 -2.02 11.68
CA LEU A 1041 18.48 -1.10 12.79
C LEU A 1041 19.43 -1.73 13.81
N LEU A 1042 19.27 -3.02 14.09
CA LEU A 1042 20.10 -3.80 15.00
C LEU A 1042 20.94 -4.85 14.25
N TYR A 1043 22.00 -5.34 14.90
CA TYR A 1043 22.66 -6.57 14.45
C TYR A 1043 21.71 -7.73 14.78
N ASP A 1044 21.17 -8.38 13.74
CA ASP A 1044 20.57 -9.72 13.86
C ASP A 1044 21.66 -10.76 14.13
#